data_AF-A0A8H7F6A7-F1
#
_entry.id   AF-A0A8H7F6A7-F1
#
_cell.length_a   1.000
_cell.length_b   1.000
_cell.length_c   1.000
_cell.angle_alpha   90.00
_cell.angle_beta   90.00
_cell.angle_gamma   90.00
#
_symmetry.space_group_name_H-M   'P 1'
#
loop_
_entity.id
_entity.type
_entity.pdbx_description
1 polymer ?
#
loop_
_entity_poly.entity_id
_entity_poly.type
_entity_poly.pdbx_seq_one_letter_code
_entity_poly.pdbx_strand_id
1 'polypeptide(L)'
;MATDLQQMIPPKQLSIEEKDIVFRHFFHRLAAFRNTHEVYARMECELSDFAVDTKEARRKQVTEALNRWSQELLQKAWVVCKLSEDEEPEKCPIIDETSDTSTVELTGMPEEAVNALFTTILFLHITTNKQYSAYTRAFLMQFQPGIVANEQSIVRTLKNPEWAVSEAQAHTEESRTTHADQGRMMRLAGISLGAVAGGALIGVSGGLAAPLVSAGVTSVLGWFGIAGTTAGLMASGLAGSSLVCGTLFGAYGAKSMADMVQRHTREVRDLAVLPVRPREGEETLGVRLCISGWLADETDVTAPWTIFEGDDTFALQWEIDALKKLADALYKLITSNAMKYVKAEIVRRTVFAGLMSALSPVALLTVGEIMDNPWMNARALAIKTGAVLGDLLVKRTFGNRPVTLVGYSLGSLVIFEALRHLAGLPVSESFGLVEDVFMFGTPVAAEQKTWARLRRVTAGRLVNGYASDDYVLAVLSRASDASWRMAGLGAVDVQGVENVHCEEVMGHTMWRGMVGKYLEACHARGIVESEVEAQVHVAEKQAADQESEAETKIATETGIQDDVSMAAPLPLDSLLGGITLAVPVHSLMLLDGNVFGISGFMHRASHGASEALTAVAGLIIGGALVGLIEGTGPESTGFSFSQLAAAGFLVGLGTKLANGCTSGHMVCGVARLSIRSIAATATFFATGVITTYIFHNNLGPTLPLKWSVGATACKLLAAQIVPFIVSVLLYFFSPLPKAHQQQFGKKPDAETSLKGSSVEYSPQPLLRHLAFCSTTIQFALAVHLSGLTNPDRVLRFLLLPFNVAFDPSLAFLAAGTIPFAMSLYHFARGNEIPRLGGKWSIPKAGKVDLKLISGAAIFGIGWGLAGICPGPGLVNFGRALANDNGQLFAMAVWLIAVVAGGSLV
;
A
#
# COMPACT_ATOMS: atom_id res chain seq x y z
N MET A 1 -44.56 -33.01 -2.19
CA MET A 1 -43.80 -31.75 -2.37
C MET A 1 -44.81 -30.71 -2.83
N ALA A 2 -44.77 -29.49 -2.30
CA ALA A 2 -45.65 -28.42 -2.76
C ALA A 2 -45.23 -27.97 -4.18
N THR A 3 -46.19 -27.74 -5.06
CA THR A 3 -45.93 -27.27 -6.44
C THR A 3 -45.27 -25.89 -6.43
N ASP A 4 -44.56 -25.52 -7.50
CA ASP A 4 -43.90 -24.21 -7.60
C ASP A 4 -44.91 -23.05 -7.46
N LEU A 5 -46.15 -23.26 -7.88
CA LEU A 5 -47.25 -22.30 -7.75
C LEU A 5 -47.86 -22.27 -6.33
N GLN A 6 -47.89 -23.42 -5.61
CA GLN A 6 -48.28 -23.47 -4.19
C GLN A 6 -47.30 -22.72 -3.28
N GLN A 7 -46.00 -22.68 -3.65
CA GLN A 7 -44.99 -21.90 -2.93
C GLN A 7 -45.16 -20.37 -3.10
N MET A 8 -45.95 -19.93 -4.09
CA MET A 8 -46.26 -18.51 -4.34
C MET A 8 -47.61 -18.06 -3.78
N ILE A 9 -48.43 -18.99 -3.28
CA ILE A 9 -49.73 -18.68 -2.67
C ILE A 9 -49.48 -18.51 -1.16
N PRO A 10 -49.89 -17.38 -0.55
CA PRO A 10 -49.78 -17.21 0.89
C PRO A 10 -50.46 -18.38 1.62
N PRO A 11 -49.80 -19.05 2.59
CA PRO A 11 -50.41 -20.17 3.28
C PRO A 11 -51.68 -19.70 4.00
N LYS A 12 -52.78 -20.46 3.84
CA LYS A 12 -54.07 -20.19 4.50
C LYS A 12 -54.00 -20.20 6.03
N GLN A 13 -52.90 -20.69 6.60
CA GLN A 13 -52.67 -20.86 8.03
C GLN A 13 -52.28 -19.57 8.76
N LEU A 14 -51.87 -18.52 8.04
CA LEU A 14 -51.52 -17.24 8.66
C LEU A 14 -52.76 -16.49 9.15
N SER A 15 -52.83 -16.25 10.46
CA SER A 15 -53.81 -15.39 11.09
C SER A 15 -53.72 -13.95 10.57
N ILE A 16 -54.81 -13.19 10.74
CA ILE A 16 -54.85 -11.75 10.38
C ILE A 16 -53.79 -10.98 11.18
N GLU A 17 -53.58 -11.34 12.44
CA GLU A 17 -52.57 -10.76 13.32
C GLU A 17 -51.14 -11.00 12.81
N GLU A 18 -50.83 -12.23 12.38
CA GLU A 18 -49.51 -12.55 11.81
C GLU A 18 -49.25 -11.79 10.50
N LYS A 19 -50.25 -11.66 9.63
CA LYS A 19 -50.10 -10.87 8.39
C LYS A 19 -49.90 -9.38 8.68
N ASP A 20 -50.57 -8.85 9.69
CA ASP A 20 -50.36 -7.49 10.16
C ASP A 20 -48.94 -7.27 10.71
N ILE A 21 -48.43 -8.22 11.51
CA ILE A 21 -47.05 -8.18 12.02
C ILE A 21 -46.05 -8.16 10.86
N VAL A 22 -46.23 -9.01 9.85
CA VAL A 22 -45.36 -9.04 8.66
C VAL A 22 -45.45 -7.74 7.88
N PHE A 23 -46.65 -7.18 7.68
CA PHE A 23 -46.82 -5.91 7.00
C PHE A 23 -46.14 -4.76 7.74
N ARG A 24 -46.28 -4.68 9.07
CA ARG A 24 -45.60 -3.66 9.88
C ARG A 24 -44.08 -3.78 9.76
N HIS A 25 -43.52 -4.98 9.85
CA HIS A 25 -42.08 -5.17 9.61
C HIS A 25 -41.65 -4.72 8.21
N PHE A 26 -42.43 -5.08 7.19
CA PHE A 26 -42.16 -4.71 5.81
C PHE A 26 -42.20 -3.18 5.64
N PHE A 27 -43.23 -2.51 6.17
CA PHE A 27 -43.39 -1.05 6.12
C PHE A 27 -42.23 -0.33 6.79
N HIS A 28 -41.93 -0.65 8.06
CA HIS A 28 -40.91 0.06 8.84
C HIS A 28 -39.51 -0.14 8.22
N ARG A 29 -39.19 -1.35 7.75
CA ARG A 29 -37.92 -1.62 7.06
C ARG A 29 -37.85 -0.95 5.69
N LEU A 30 -38.95 -0.93 4.93
CA LEU A 30 -38.99 -0.25 3.63
C LEU A 30 -38.82 1.26 3.80
N ALA A 31 -39.41 1.84 4.85
CA ALA A 31 -39.26 3.25 5.19
C ALA A 31 -37.80 3.56 5.57
N ALA A 32 -37.18 2.72 6.41
CA ALA A 32 -35.77 2.82 6.77
C ALA A 32 -34.84 2.73 5.54
N PHE A 33 -35.10 1.77 4.65
CA PHE A 33 -34.33 1.58 3.42
C PHE A 33 -34.43 2.78 2.48
N ARG A 34 -35.66 3.29 2.28
CA ARG A 34 -35.93 4.49 1.49
C ARG A 34 -35.23 5.72 2.07
N ASN A 35 -35.32 5.93 3.40
CA ASN A 35 -34.71 7.07 4.07
C ASN A 35 -33.19 7.02 4.00
N THR A 36 -32.59 5.83 4.11
CA THR A 36 -31.14 5.65 3.93
C THR A 36 -30.68 6.10 2.54
N HIS A 37 -31.44 5.79 1.48
CA HIS A 37 -31.10 6.22 0.12
C HIS A 37 -31.33 7.71 -0.14
N GLU A 38 -32.27 8.32 0.58
CA GLU A 38 -32.48 9.77 0.55
C GLU A 38 -31.31 10.52 1.21
N VAL A 39 -30.71 9.95 2.26
CA VAL A 39 -29.44 10.45 2.85
C VAL A 39 -28.31 10.42 1.83
N TYR A 40 -28.16 9.35 1.04
CA TYR A 40 -27.13 9.31 -0.03
C TYR A 40 -27.34 10.39 -1.09
N ALA A 41 -28.60 10.70 -1.44
CA ALA A 41 -28.92 11.79 -2.36
C ALA A 41 -28.63 13.17 -1.76
N ARG A 42 -28.88 13.38 -0.46
CA ARG A 42 -28.48 14.61 0.26
C ARG A 42 -26.97 14.78 0.29
N MET A 43 -26.24 13.71 0.58
CA MET A 43 -24.78 13.70 0.61
C MET A 43 -24.16 14.08 -0.75
N GLU A 44 -24.67 13.56 -1.88
CA GLU A 44 -24.23 14.03 -3.21
C GLU A 44 -24.51 15.54 -3.38
N CYS A 45 -25.67 16.02 -2.95
CA CYS A 45 -26.05 17.43 -3.05
C CYS A 45 -25.13 18.35 -2.22
N GLU A 46 -24.69 17.89 -1.05
CA GLU A 46 -23.78 18.64 -0.17
C GLU A 46 -22.36 18.70 -0.72
N LEU A 47 -21.85 17.59 -1.25
CA LEU A 47 -20.47 17.44 -1.75
C LEU A 47 -20.28 17.91 -3.21
N SER A 48 -21.36 18.17 -3.94
CA SER A 48 -21.29 18.53 -5.36
C SER A 48 -20.93 20.00 -5.62
N ASP A 49 -20.08 20.22 -6.61
CA ASP A 49 -19.69 21.54 -7.14
C ASP A 49 -20.77 22.18 -8.06
N PHE A 50 -21.92 21.52 -8.30
CA PHE A 50 -22.98 22.07 -9.15
C PHE A 50 -23.64 23.32 -8.53
N ALA A 51 -24.24 24.16 -9.38
CA ALA A 51 -25.06 25.28 -8.94
C ALA A 51 -26.20 24.81 -8.01
N VAL A 52 -26.54 25.61 -7.00
CA VAL A 52 -27.49 25.27 -5.93
C VAL A 52 -28.83 24.76 -6.49
N ASP A 53 -29.38 25.45 -7.49
CA ASP A 53 -30.64 25.05 -8.13
C ASP A 53 -30.55 23.68 -8.83
N THR A 54 -29.39 23.37 -9.42
CA THR A 54 -29.18 22.12 -10.16
C THR A 54 -29.07 20.93 -9.22
N LYS A 55 -28.31 21.07 -8.13
CA LYS A 55 -28.14 20.01 -7.14
C LYS A 55 -29.44 19.73 -6.38
N GLU A 56 -30.21 20.77 -6.07
CA GLU A 56 -31.49 20.63 -5.40
C GLU A 56 -32.58 20.01 -6.30
N ALA A 57 -32.62 20.41 -7.58
CA ALA A 57 -33.50 19.78 -8.57
C ALA A 57 -33.20 18.29 -8.75
N ARG A 58 -31.90 17.92 -8.81
CA ARG A 58 -31.48 16.52 -8.90
C ARG A 58 -31.88 15.74 -7.65
N ARG A 59 -31.61 16.27 -6.46
CA ARG A 59 -32.04 15.65 -5.18
C ARG A 59 -33.54 15.37 -5.20
N LYS A 60 -34.35 16.36 -5.59
CA LYS A 60 -35.81 16.22 -5.67
C LYS A 60 -36.24 15.11 -6.63
N GLN A 61 -35.64 15.02 -7.82
CA GLN A 61 -35.93 13.94 -8.77
C GLN A 61 -35.62 12.55 -8.20
N VAL A 62 -34.54 12.42 -7.42
CA VAL A 62 -34.19 11.16 -6.76
C VAL A 62 -35.20 10.82 -5.66
N THR A 63 -35.56 11.79 -4.83
CA THR A 63 -36.58 11.63 -3.78
C THR A 63 -37.92 11.22 -4.38
N GLU A 64 -38.34 11.83 -5.49
CA GLU A 64 -39.58 11.47 -6.20
C GLU A 64 -39.51 10.05 -6.78
N ALA A 65 -38.36 9.63 -7.33
CA ALA A 65 -38.17 8.28 -7.82
C ALA A 65 -38.22 7.23 -6.69
N LEU A 66 -37.56 7.52 -5.55
CA LEU A 66 -37.59 6.68 -4.35
C LEU A 66 -39.02 6.52 -3.82
N ASN A 67 -39.75 7.63 -3.63
CA ASN A 67 -41.12 7.59 -3.13
C ASN A 67 -42.06 6.79 -4.05
N ARG A 68 -41.92 6.97 -5.37
CA ARG A 68 -42.72 6.22 -6.35
C ARG A 68 -42.46 4.72 -6.24
N TRP A 69 -41.18 4.33 -6.27
CA TRP A 69 -40.78 2.92 -6.16
C TRP A 69 -41.24 2.29 -4.85
N SER A 70 -40.99 2.93 -3.71
CA SER A 70 -41.33 2.38 -2.40
C SER A 70 -42.84 2.30 -2.20
N GLN A 71 -43.60 3.29 -2.66
CA GLN A 71 -45.05 3.26 -2.57
C GLN A 71 -45.66 2.15 -3.45
N GLU A 72 -45.14 1.94 -4.66
CA GLU A 72 -45.59 0.86 -5.54
C GLU A 72 -45.34 -0.52 -4.91
N LEU A 73 -44.16 -0.73 -4.32
CA LEU A 73 -43.84 -1.98 -3.64
C LEU A 73 -44.71 -2.19 -2.39
N LEU A 74 -44.90 -1.12 -1.60
CA LEU A 74 -45.75 -1.15 -0.40
C LEU A 74 -47.21 -1.47 -0.73
N GLN A 75 -47.74 -0.96 -1.85
CA GLN A 75 -49.10 -1.30 -2.30
C GLN A 75 -49.25 -2.80 -2.58
N LYS A 76 -48.22 -3.46 -3.12
CA LYS A 76 -48.26 -4.92 -3.32
C LYS A 76 -48.25 -5.66 -1.98
N ALA A 77 -47.42 -5.22 -1.04
CA ALA A 77 -47.41 -5.75 0.32
C ALA A 77 -48.76 -5.57 1.03
N TRP A 78 -49.39 -4.39 0.90
CA TRP A 78 -50.71 -4.11 1.44
C TRP A 78 -51.78 -5.06 0.88
N VAL A 79 -51.80 -5.25 -0.44
CA VAL A 79 -52.76 -6.16 -1.09
C VAL A 79 -52.61 -7.59 -0.59
N VAL A 80 -51.38 -8.05 -0.36
CA VAL A 80 -51.10 -9.43 0.09
C VAL A 80 -51.40 -9.63 1.58
N CYS A 81 -51.10 -8.65 2.43
CA CYS A 81 -51.21 -8.79 3.88
C CYS A 81 -52.56 -8.34 4.47
N LYS A 82 -53.23 -7.35 3.87
CA LYS A 82 -54.32 -6.59 4.51
C LYS A 82 -55.69 -6.71 3.85
N LEU A 83 -55.82 -7.35 2.68
CA LEU A 83 -57.16 -7.70 2.19
C LEU A 83 -57.75 -8.86 3.03
N SER A 84 -58.63 -8.52 3.97
CA SER A 84 -59.55 -9.44 4.66
C SER A 84 -60.91 -9.50 3.95
N GLU A 85 -61.68 -10.57 4.15
CA GLU A 85 -62.91 -10.87 3.40
C GLU A 85 -64.12 -9.97 3.75
N ASP A 86 -64.07 -9.25 4.89
CA ASP A 86 -65.26 -8.68 5.55
C ASP A 86 -65.18 -7.19 5.93
N GLU A 87 -64.10 -6.47 5.62
CA GLU A 87 -63.92 -5.04 5.99
C GLU A 87 -63.78 -4.11 4.77
N GLU A 88 -64.24 -2.86 4.89
CA GLU A 88 -64.04 -1.84 3.85
C GLU A 88 -62.54 -1.66 3.56
N PRO A 89 -62.13 -1.49 2.28
CA PRO A 89 -60.72 -1.43 1.92
C PRO A 89 -60.08 -0.17 2.51
N GLU A 90 -59.41 -0.34 3.64
CA GLU A 90 -58.59 0.68 4.27
C GLU A 90 -57.47 1.11 3.28
N LYS A 91 -57.24 2.42 3.19
CA LYS A 91 -56.31 2.97 2.20
C LYS A 91 -54.89 2.62 2.61
N CYS A 92 -54.11 2.06 1.66
CA CYS A 92 -52.69 1.78 1.87
C CYS A 92 -51.96 3.02 2.41
N PRO A 93 -51.15 2.90 3.48
CA PRO A 93 -50.44 4.02 4.07
C PRO A 93 -49.46 4.64 3.08
N ILE A 94 -49.23 5.95 3.24
CA ILE A 94 -48.26 6.70 2.44
C ILE A 94 -46.89 6.52 3.07
N ILE A 95 -45.88 6.22 2.25
CA ILE A 95 -44.49 6.15 2.67
C ILE A 95 -43.73 7.41 2.21
N ASP A 96 -43.09 8.09 3.16
CA ASP A 96 -42.34 9.33 2.96
C ASP A 96 -41.22 9.48 3.99
N GLU A 97 -40.56 10.65 4.01
CA GLU A 97 -39.45 10.94 4.92
C GLU A 97 -39.84 11.00 6.41
N THR A 98 -41.14 11.12 6.71
CA THR A 98 -41.66 11.19 8.09
C THR A 98 -42.22 9.86 8.58
N SER A 99 -42.20 8.82 7.74
CA SER A 99 -42.70 7.50 8.07
C SER A 99 -41.87 6.84 9.18
N ASP A 100 -42.55 6.14 10.08
CA ASP A 100 -41.91 5.45 11.20
C ASP A 100 -40.99 4.32 10.71
N THR A 101 -39.76 4.31 11.22
CA THR A 101 -38.72 3.32 10.92
C THR A 101 -38.38 2.43 12.11
N SER A 102 -38.99 2.65 13.28
CA SER A 102 -38.68 1.93 14.51
C SER A 102 -39.16 0.48 14.44
N THR A 103 -38.28 -0.49 14.66
CA THR A 103 -38.64 -1.91 14.75
C THR A 103 -38.59 -2.46 16.17
N VAL A 104 -38.30 -1.62 17.17
CA VAL A 104 -38.02 -2.03 18.56
C VAL A 104 -39.25 -2.63 19.24
N GLU A 105 -40.42 -2.10 18.95
CA GLU A 105 -41.69 -2.51 19.58
C GLU A 105 -42.44 -3.59 18.78
N LEU A 106 -41.86 -4.08 17.67
CA LEU A 106 -42.51 -5.07 16.82
C LEU A 106 -42.23 -6.50 17.34
N THR A 107 -43.28 -7.30 17.43
CA THR A 107 -43.20 -8.74 17.77
C THR A 107 -42.54 -9.54 16.65
N GLY A 108 -41.72 -10.56 16.96
CA GLY A 108 -40.98 -11.33 15.95
C GLY A 108 -41.84 -11.86 14.78
N MET A 109 -41.28 -11.86 13.57
CA MET A 109 -41.97 -12.37 12.37
C MET A 109 -42.09 -13.90 12.42
N PRO A 110 -43.22 -14.48 11.97
CA PRO A 110 -43.41 -15.93 11.90
C PRO A 110 -42.53 -16.57 10.82
N GLU A 111 -41.64 -17.51 11.18
CA GLU A 111 -40.63 -18.06 10.26
C GLU A 111 -41.22 -18.92 9.13
N GLU A 112 -42.27 -19.71 9.37
CA GLU A 112 -42.75 -20.74 8.43
C GLU A 112 -43.48 -20.19 7.18
N ALA A 113 -43.88 -18.91 7.16
CA ALA A 113 -44.82 -18.39 6.15
C ALA A 113 -44.45 -17.04 5.52
N VAL A 114 -43.43 -16.34 6.03
CA VAL A 114 -42.99 -15.04 5.48
C VAL A 114 -42.39 -15.18 4.08
N ASN A 115 -41.70 -16.28 3.80
CA ASN A 115 -41.14 -16.57 2.48
C ASN A 115 -42.18 -16.58 1.36
N ALA A 116 -43.31 -17.26 1.61
CA ALA A 116 -44.40 -17.32 0.64
C ALA A 116 -44.98 -15.92 0.40
N LEU A 117 -45.24 -15.15 1.46
CA LEU A 117 -45.73 -13.76 1.35
C LEU A 117 -44.78 -12.87 0.53
N PHE A 118 -43.48 -12.89 0.82
CA PHE A 118 -42.50 -12.08 0.09
C PHE A 118 -42.36 -12.53 -1.37
N THR A 119 -42.43 -13.84 -1.62
CA THR A 119 -42.46 -14.39 -2.98
C THR A 119 -43.69 -13.91 -3.74
N THR A 120 -44.88 -13.91 -3.13
CA THR A 120 -46.11 -13.36 -3.74
C THR A 120 -45.99 -11.86 -4.03
N ILE A 121 -45.49 -11.08 -3.06
CA ILE A 121 -45.30 -9.63 -3.22
C ILE A 121 -44.35 -9.35 -4.39
N LEU A 122 -43.22 -10.05 -4.44
CA LEU A 122 -42.23 -9.91 -5.51
C LEU A 122 -42.81 -10.31 -6.86
N PHE A 123 -43.52 -11.44 -6.94
CA PHE A 123 -44.18 -11.91 -8.16
C PHE A 123 -45.18 -10.87 -8.69
N LEU A 124 -46.04 -10.32 -7.82
CA LEU A 124 -47.00 -9.26 -8.20
C LEU A 124 -46.30 -7.98 -8.64
N HIS A 125 -45.20 -7.61 -7.99
CA HIS A 125 -44.42 -6.42 -8.34
C HIS A 125 -43.80 -6.57 -9.73
N ILE A 126 -43.09 -7.67 -9.99
CA ILE A 126 -42.43 -7.94 -11.29
C ILE A 126 -43.47 -8.02 -12.42
N THR A 127 -44.57 -8.76 -12.22
CA THR A 127 -45.60 -8.95 -13.24
C THR A 127 -46.38 -7.67 -13.54
N THR A 128 -46.67 -6.83 -12.53
CA THR A 128 -47.35 -5.54 -12.76
C THR A 128 -46.44 -4.54 -13.46
N ASN A 129 -45.20 -4.38 -12.97
CA ASN A 129 -44.31 -3.32 -13.42
C ASN A 129 -43.49 -3.70 -14.65
N LYS A 130 -43.46 -5.00 -15.02
CA LYS A 130 -42.61 -5.57 -16.07
C LYS A 130 -41.13 -5.19 -15.91
N GLN A 131 -40.70 -5.02 -14.65
CA GLN A 131 -39.34 -4.67 -14.28
C GLN A 131 -39.00 -5.26 -12.91
N TYR A 132 -37.76 -5.70 -12.73
CA TYR A 132 -37.22 -6.02 -11.42
C TYR A 132 -36.15 -4.99 -11.05
N SER A 133 -36.53 -4.02 -10.21
CA SER A 133 -35.64 -2.94 -9.79
C SER A 133 -34.54 -3.45 -8.87
N ALA A 134 -33.32 -2.93 -9.05
CA ALA A 134 -32.21 -3.13 -8.12
C ALA A 134 -32.55 -2.75 -6.67
N TYR A 135 -33.37 -1.71 -6.47
CA TYR A 135 -33.84 -1.33 -5.14
C TYR A 135 -34.75 -2.39 -4.51
N THR A 136 -35.63 -3.02 -5.31
CA THR A 136 -36.52 -4.08 -4.82
C THR A 136 -35.71 -5.28 -4.36
N ARG A 137 -34.74 -5.73 -5.17
CA ARG A 137 -33.88 -6.86 -4.80
C ARG A 137 -33.01 -6.54 -3.59
N ALA A 138 -32.31 -5.40 -3.59
CA ALA A 138 -31.46 -4.97 -2.47
C ALA A 138 -32.25 -4.85 -1.16
N PHE A 139 -33.48 -4.33 -1.19
CA PHE A 139 -34.36 -4.26 -0.02
C PHE A 139 -34.75 -5.66 0.51
N LEU A 140 -35.21 -6.56 -0.37
CA LEU A 140 -35.61 -7.90 0.03
C LEU A 140 -34.43 -8.73 0.59
N MET A 141 -33.20 -8.41 0.19
CA MET A 141 -31.99 -9.06 0.69
C MET A 141 -31.56 -8.58 2.08
N GLN A 142 -32.21 -7.56 2.67
CA GLN A 142 -31.95 -7.14 4.06
C GLN A 142 -32.59 -8.04 5.12
N PHE A 143 -33.41 -8.99 4.69
CA PHE A 143 -34.04 -10.00 5.55
C PHE A 143 -33.10 -11.20 5.71
N GLN A 144 -33.27 -11.97 6.80
CA GLN A 144 -32.36 -13.07 7.13
C GLN A 144 -32.28 -14.11 5.99
N PRO A 145 -31.19 -14.88 5.84
CA PRO A 145 -31.00 -15.84 4.73
C PRO A 145 -32.08 -16.93 4.58
N GLY A 146 -32.88 -17.18 5.64
CA GLY A 146 -34.04 -18.07 5.62
C GLY A 146 -35.38 -17.37 5.30
N ILE A 147 -35.38 -16.05 5.10
CA ILE A 147 -36.52 -15.17 4.81
C ILE A 147 -36.27 -14.46 3.46
N VAL A 148 -36.06 -15.22 2.39
CA VAL A 148 -35.75 -14.70 1.05
C VAL A 148 -36.83 -15.18 0.08
N ALA A 149 -37.36 -14.24 -0.71
CA ALA A 149 -38.32 -14.56 -1.77
C ALA A 149 -37.72 -15.63 -2.71
N ASN A 150 -38.47 -16.69 -3.00
CA ASN A 150 -38.01 -17.77 -3.85
C ASN A 150 -38.01 -17.33 -5.34
N GLU A 151 -36.92 -16.67 -5.74
CA GLU A 151 -36.73 -16.21 -7.13
C GLU A 151 -36.76 -17.37 -8.13
N GLN A 152 -36.30 -18.57 -7.76
CA GLN A 152 -36.27 -19.74 -8.64
C GLN A 152 -37.69 -20.18 -9.03
N SER A 153 -38.60 -20.27 -8.07
CA SER A 153 -40.01 -20.60 -8.36
C SER A 153 -40.64 -19.55 -9.27
N ILE A 154 -40.33 -18.25 -9.05
CA ILE A 154 -40.80 -17.14 -9.91
C ILE A 154 -40.33 -17.35 -11.34
N VAL A 155 -39.04 -17.63 -11.56
CA VAL A 155 -38.51 -17.87 -12.92
C VAL A 155 -39.20 -19.06 -13.59
N ARG A 156 -39.33 -20.20 -12.89
CA ARG A 156 -39.98 -21.40 -13.46
C ARG A 156 -41.42 -21.14 -13.88
N THR A 157 -42.17 -20.43 -13.04
CA THR A 157 -43.57 -20.07 -13.30
C THR A 157 -43.69 -19.10 -14.48
N LEU A 158 -42.78 -18.13 -14.56
CA LEU A 158 -42.73 -17.17 -15.66
C LEU A 158 -42.31 -17.80 -16.99
N LYS A 159 -41.48 -18.85 -16.96
CA LYS A 159 -41.00 -19.57 -18.15
C LYS A 159 -42.07 -20.47 -18.77
N ASN A 160 -42.87 -21.16 -17.96
CA ASN A 160 -43.92 -22.06 -18.44
C ASN A 160 -45.24 -21.86 -17.66
N PRO A 161 -46.00 -20.80 -17.96
CA PRO A 161 -47.24 -20.49 -17.22
C PRO A 161 -48.30 -21.59 -17.34
N GLU A 162 -48.42 -22.24 -18.50
CA GLU A 162 -49.39 -23.32 -18.74
C GLU A 162 -49.07 -24.60 -17.95
N TRP A 163 -47.79 -24.95 -17.84
CA TRP A 163 -47.34 -26.08 -17.03
C TRP A 163 -47.56 -25.81 -15.55
N ALA A 164 -47.20 -24.62 -15.06
CA ALA A 164 -47.35 -24.26 -13.66
C ALA A 164 -48.82 -24.26 -13.24
N VAL A 165 -49.72 -23.77 -14.12
CA VAL A 165 -51.17 -23.82 -13.90
C VAL A 165 -51.71 -25.25 -13.92
N SER A 166 -51.25 -26.11 -14.84
CA SER A 166 -51.73 -27.50 -14.92
C SER A 166 -51.24 -28.38 -13.76
N GLU A 167 -50.00 -28.19 -13.30
CA GLU A 167 -49.45 -28.84 -12.09
C GLU A 167 -50.24 -28.43 -10.84
N ALA A 168 -50.52 -27.13 -10.69
CA ALA A 168 -51.35 -26.63 -9.59
C ALA A 168 -52.76 -27.22 -9.63
N GLN A 169 -53.37 -27.35 -10.81
CA GLN A 169 -54.68 -27.98 -10.98
C GLN A 169 -54.67 -29.47 -10.64
N ALA A 170 -53.64 -30.22 -11.06
CA ALA A 170 -53.51 -31.65 -10.76
C ALA A 170 -53.40 -31.93 -9.24
N HIS A 171 -52.60 -31.14 -8.51
CA HIS A 171 -52.49 -31.26 -7.05
C HIS A 171 -53.74 -30.76 -6.30
N THR A 172 -54.52 -29.86 -6.89
CA THR A 172 -55.79 -29.38 -6.30
C THR A 172 -56.90 -30.42 -6.46
N GLU A 173 -56.92 -31.18 -7.56
CA GLU A 173 -57.87 -32.27 -7.80
C GLU A 173 -57.61 -33.48 -6.88
N GLU A 174 -56.33 -33.79 -6.56
CA GLU A 174 -55.95 -34.81 -5.57
C GLU A 174 -56.34 -34.42 -4.13
N SER A 175 -56.32 -33.12 -3.81
CA SER A 175 -56.70 -32.55 -2.50
C SER A 175 -58.22 -32.32 -2.33
N ARG A 176 -59.02 -32.65 -3.35
CA ARG A 176 -60.47 -32.34 -3.43
C ARG A 176 -61.34 -33.23 -2.54
N THR A 177 -60.76 -34.19 -1.83
CA THR A 177 -61.50 -35.09 -0.93
C THR A 177 -61.59 -34.63 0.52
N THR A 178 -61.03 -33.47 0.91
CA THR A 178 -61.05 -33.05 2.33
C THR A 178 -61.52 -31.65 2.70
N HIS A 179 -61.53 -30.59 1.88
CA HIS A 179 -62.09 -29.29 2.36
C HIS A 179 -62.70 -28.41 1.26
N ALA A 180 -64.02 -28.15 1.38
CA ALA A 180 -64.76 -27.18 0.60
C ALA A 180 -64.82 -25.84 1.34
N ASP A 181 -63.93 -24.89 0.98
CA ASP A 181 -64.03 -23.44 1.28
C ASP A 181 -62.95 -22.66 0.47
N GLN A 182 -62.93 -22.84 -0.86
CA GLN A 182 -61.91 -22.28 -1.77
C GLN A 182 -62.47 -21.20 -2.73
N GLY A 183 -63.56 -20.52 -2.37
CA GLY A 183 -64.44 -19.84 -3.32
C GLY A 183 -63.99 -18.50 -3.91
N ARG A 184 -63.12 -17.71 -3.26
CA ARG A 184 -62.81 -16.34 -3.73
C ARG A 184 -61.34 -15.95 -3.79
N MET A 185 -60.46 -16.48 -2.94
CA MET A 185 -59.00 -16.30 -3.10
C MET A 185 -58.51 -16.94 -4.42
N MET A 186 -58.98 -18.13 -4.78
CA MET A 186 -58.76 -18.73 -6.12
C MET A 186 -59.42 -17.95 -7.25
N ARG A 187 -60.38 -17.07 -6.93
CA ARG A 187 -61.08 -16.19 -7.86
C ARG A 187 -60.40 -14.83 -7.97
N LEU A 188 -59.70 -14.34 -6.94
CA LEU A 188 -58.88 -13.13 -6.97
C LEU A 188 -57.50 -13.44 -7.52
N ALA A 189 -56.88 -14.53 -7.06
CA ALA A 189 -55.76 -15.20 -7.70
C ALA A 189 -56.15 -15.66 -9.11
N GLY A 190 -57.39 -16.08 -9.35
CA GLY A 190 -57.93 -16.43 -10.68
C GLY A 190 -58.37 -15.25 -11.54
N ILE A 191 -58.60 -14.06 -10.97
CA ILE A 191 -58.84 -12.80 -11.68
C ILE A 191 -57.50 -12.12 -11.96
N SER A 192 -56.48 -12.29 -11.11
CA SER A 192 -55.11 -11.89 -11.42
C SER A 192 -54.42 -12.88 -12.36
N LEU A 193 -54.58 -14.21 -12.19
CA LEU A 193 -54.22 -15.23 -13.19
C LEU A 193 -55.09 -15.11 -14.45
N GLY A 194 -56.35 -14.73 -14.34
CA GLY A 194 -57.27 -14.55 -15.47
C GLY A 194 -57.07 -13.22 -16.22
N ALA A 195 -56.58 -12.18 -15.56
CA ALA A 195 -56.17 -10.92 -16.19
C ALA A 195 -54.71 -10.95 -16.65
N VAL A 196 -53.86 -11.80 -16.06
CA VAL A 196 -52.50 -12.06 -16.55
C VAL A 196 -52.53 -13.06 -17.71
N ALA A 197 -53.36 -14.09 -17.66
CA ALA A 197 -53.61 -14.96 -18.82
C ALA A 197 -54.46 -14.24 -19.88
N GLY A 198 -55.54 -13.55 -19.50
CA GLY A 198 -56.42 -12.83 -20.43
C GLY A 198 -55.86 -11.51 -20.97
N GLY A 199 -55.05 -10.80 -20.18
CA GLY A 199 -54.37 -9.56 -20.58
C GLY A 199 -53.04 -9.82 -21.31
N ALA A 200 -52.34 -10.91 -21.01
CA ALA A 200 -51.23 -11.36 -21.86
C ALA A 200 -51.75 -11.96 -23.18
N LEU A 201 -52.87 -12.70 -23.19
CA LEU A 201 -53.43 -13.25 -24.44
C LEU A 201 -54.06 -12.18 -25.36
N ILE A 202 -54.66 -11.11 -24.81
CA ILE A 202 -55.28 -10.05 -25.62
C ILE A 202 -54.28 -8.93 -25.98
N GLY A 203 -53.20 -8.74 -25.20
CA GLY A 203 -52.15 -7.77 -25.49
C GLY A 203 -51.01 -8.29 -26.38
N VAL A 204 -50.84 -9.61 -26.53
CA VAL A 204 -49.74 -10.23 -27.32
C VAL A 204 -50.22 -10.74 -28.70
N SER A 205 -51.51 -10.67 -29.00
CA SER A 205 -52.07 -11.06 -30.32
C SER A 205 -52.44 -9.88 -31.24
N GLY A 206 -52.30 -8.63 -30.78
CA GLY A 206 -52.65 -7.42 -31.54
C GLY A 206 -51.45 -6.75 -32.24
N GLY A 207 -50.82 -7.42 -33.20
CA GLY A 207 -49.69 -6.85 -33.95
C GLY A 207 -49.08 -7.75 -35.01
N LEU A 208 -49.87 -8.19 -35.99
CA LEU A 208 -49.47 -8.72 -37.30
C LEU A 208 -48.64 -10.03 -37.33
N ALA A 209 -49.34 -11.12 -37.67
CA ALA A 209 -48.98 -12.20 -38.60
C ALA A 209 -47.58 -12.86 -38.55
N ALA A 210 -47.62 -14.19 -38.42
CA ALA A 210 -46.55 -15.20 -38.50
C ALA A 210 -45.49 -15.01 -39.64
N PRO A 211 -44.30 -15.63 -39.52
CA PRO A 211 -44.22 -17.07 -39.79
C PRO A 211 -43.71 -17.89 -38.60
N LEU A 212 -44.59 -18.78 -38.17
CA LEU A 212 -44.34 -19.96 -37.36
C LEU A 212 -43.73 -21.04 -38.28
N VAL A 213 -42.43 -20.99 -38.55
CA VAL A 213 -41.55 -22.16 -38.81
C VAL A 213 -40.09 -21.67 -38.62
N SER A 214 -39.56 -21.75 -37.39
CA SER A 214 -38.09 -21.76 -37.19
C SER A 214 -37.67 -22.43 -35.88
N ALA A 215 -38.46 -23.40 -35.39
CA ALA A 215 -37.92 -24.44 -34.54
C ALA A 215 -37.32 -25.51 -35.46
N GLY A 216 -36.01 -25.44 -35.75
CA GLY A 216 -35.34 -26.51 -36.51
C GLY A 216 -34.11 -26.18 -37.38
N VAL A 217 -33.62 -24.93 -37.50
CA VAL A 217 -32.40 -24.65 -38.29
C VAL A 217 -31.49 -23.64 -37.61
N THR A 218 -30.78 -24.09 -36.58
CA THR A 218 -29.44 -23.58 -36.22
C THR A 218 -28.56 -24.64 -35.55
N SER A 219 -29.12 -25.77 -35.12
CA SER A 219 -28.38 -26.94 -34.62
C SER A 219 -27.57 -27.70 -35.71
N VAL A 220 -27.47 -27.20 -36.95
CA VAL A 220 -26.71 -27.87 -38.06
C VAL A 220 -25.80 -26.93 -38.88
N LEU A 221 -25.78 -25.61 -38.67
CA LEU A 221 -24.92 -24.70 -39.48
C LEU A 221 -23.68 -24.15 -38.76
N GLY A 222 -23.32 -24.70 -37.60
CA GLY A 222 -22.06 -24.41 -36.91
C GLY A 222 -20.83 -25.19 -37.43
N TRP A 223 -21.02 -26.21 -38.29
CA TRP A 223 -19.92 -27.04 -38.79
C TRP A 223 -19.17 -26.43 -40.01
N PHE A 224 -19.69 -25.36 -40.63
CA PHE A 224 -19.08 -24.73 -41.82
C PHE A 224 -18.50 -23.30 -41.58
N GLY A 225 -17.84 -23.09 -40.45
CA GLY A 225 -16.68 -22.17 -40.42
C GLY A 225 -16.89 -20.65 -40.46
N ILE A 226 -18.10 -20.12 -40.20
CA ILE A 226 -18.33 -18.65 -40.11
C ILE A 226 -18.42 -18.15 -38.65
N ALA A 227 -18.17 -19.02 -37.66
CA ALA A 227 -18.18 -18.67 -36.22
C ALA A 227 -16.96 -17.85 -35.74
N GLY A 228 -16.00 -17.55 -36.61
CA GLY A 228 -14.76 -16.85 -36.25
C GLY A 228 -14.82 -15.31 -36.31
N THR A 229 -15.97 -14.71 -36.61
CA THR A 229 -16.08 -13.25 -36.61
C THR A 229 -16.50 -12.73 -35.24
N THR A 230 -15.90 -11.64 -34.80
CA THR A 230 -16.08 -11.01 -33.48
C THR A 230 -17.56 -10.75 -33.15
N ALA A 231 -18.42 -10.54 -34.16
CA ALA A 231 -19.86 -10.37 -33.99
C ALA A 231 -20.64 -11.67 -33.68
N GLY A 232 -20.16 -12.84 -34.13
CA GLY A 232 -20.83 -14.14 -33.94
C GLY A 232 -20.68 -14.71 -32.53
N LEU A 233 -19.52 -14.50 -31.89
CA LEU A 233 -19.27 -14.82 -30.48
C LEU A 233 -20.12 -13.98 -29.52
N MET A 234 -20.40 -12.72 -29.87
CA MET A 234 -21.21 -11.82 -29.04
C MET A 234 -22.70 -12.15 -29.05
N ALA A 235 -23.20 -12.73 -30.14
CA ALA A 235 -24.58 -13.17 -30.23
C ALA A 235 -24.83 -14.50 -29.48
N SER A 236 -23.82 -15.38 -29.38
CA SER A 236 -23.98 -16.71 -28.76
C SER A 236 -23.91 -16.70 -27.23
N GLY A 237 -23.04 -15.87 -26.63
CA GLY A 237 -22.88 -15.77 -25.17
C GLY A 237 -24.14 -15.28 -24.42
N LEU A 238 -24.96 -14.47 -25.08
CA LEU A 238 -26.24 -13.97 -24.56
C LEU A 238 -27.47 -14.74 -25.11
N ALA A 239 -27.32 -15.49 -26.21
CA ALA A 239 -28.41 -16.32 -26.74
C ALA A 239 -28.84 -17.43 -25.75
N GLY A 240 -27.92 -17.88 -24.89
CA GLY A 240 -28.16 -18.92 -23.88
C GLY A 240 -29.07 -18.51 -22.71
N SER A 241 -29.35 -17.21 -22.52
CA SER A 241 -30.07 -16.69 -21.33
C SER A 241 -31.38 -15.97 -21.67
N SER A 242 -31.98 -16.24 -22.83
CA SER A 242 -32.92 -15.29 -23.46
C SER A 242 -34.40 -15.68 -23.48
N LEU A 243 -34.83 -16.80 -22.86
CA LEU A 243 -36.24 -17.19 -22.94
C LEU A 243 -37.14 -16.38 -21.98
N VAL A 244 -36.74 -16.15 -20.73
CA VAL A 244 -37.53 -15.34 -19.77
C VAL A 244 -37.40 -13.84 -20.08
N CYS A 245 -36.24 -13.38 -20.54
CA CYS A 245 -36.06 -11.99 -20.97
C CYS A 245 -36.88 -11.66 -22.23
N GLY A 246 -36.88 -12.54 -23.24
CA GLY A 246 -37.59 -12.30 -24.50
C GLY A 246 -39.12 -12.29 -24.36
N THR A 247 -39.68 -13.06 -23.41
CA THR A 247 -41.13 -13.23 -23.24
C THR A 247 -41.78 -12.21 -22.29
N LEU A 248 -41.10 -11.79 -21.22
CA LEU A 248 -41.66 -10.86 -20.21
C LEU A 248 -41.10 -9.44 -20.28
N PHE A 249 -39.86 -9.28 -20.73
CA PHE A 249 -39.13 -8.01 -20.70
C PHE A 249 -38.83 -7.43 -22.10
N GLY A 250 -39.29 -8.09 -23.17
CA GLY A 250 -39.10 -7.71 -24.56
C GLY A 250 -37.81 -8.25 -25.17
N ALA A 251 -37.73 -8.33 -26.51
CA ALA A 251 -36.64 -8.94 -27.29
C ALA A 251 -35.29 -8.15 -27.30
N TYR A 252 -34.93 -7.53 -26.18
CA TYR A 252 -33.71 -6.73 -26.03
C TYR A 252 -32.66 -7.52 -25.24
N GLY A 253 -31.74 -8.17 -25.96
CA GLY A 253 -30.59 -8.88 -25.39
C GLY A 253 -29.46 -8.99 -26.41
N ALA A 254 -29.56 -9.95 -27.33
CA ALA A 254 -28.51 -10.18 -28.34
C ALA A 254 -28.45 -9.09 -29.43
N LYS A 255 -29.61 -8.63 -29.95
CA LYS A 255 -29.67 -7.66 -31.06
C LYS A 255 -29.18 -6.27 -30.67
N SER A 256 -29.54 -5.80 -29.46
CA SER A 256 -29.11 -4.50 -28.94
C SER A 256 -27.60 -4.48 -28.63
N MET A 257 -27.07 -5.58 -28.09
CA MET A 257 -25.63 -5.75 -27.85
C MET A 257 -24.85 -5.72 -29.17
N ALA A 258 -25.27 -6.51 -30.17
CA ALA A 258 -24.64 -6.55 -31.49
C ALA A 258 -24.70 -5.20 -32.23
N ASP A 259 -25.87 -4.54 -32.23
CA ASP A 259 -26.06 -3.22 -32.83
C ASP A 259 -25.23 -2.13 -32.12
N MET A 260 -25.04 -2.24 -30.80
CA MET A 260 -24.26 -1.28 -30.01
C MET A 260 -22.76 -1.48 -30.18
N VAL A 261 -22.28 -2.74 -30.14
CA VAL A 261 -20.90 -3.09 -30.47
C VAL A 261 -20.59 -2.53 -31.84
N GLN A 262 -21.44 -2.76 -32.84
CA GLN A 262 -21.22 -2.24 -34.19
C GLN A 262 -21.04 -0.71 -34.23
N ARG A 263 -21.78 0.06 -33.40
CA ARG A 263 -21.68 1.53 -33.34
C ARG A 263 -20.46 2.03 -32.56
N HIS A 264 -20.06 1.33 -31.49
CA HIS A 264 -18.94 1.72 -30.61
C HIS A 264 -17.62 0.99 -30.91
N THR A 265 -17.59 0.12 -31.93
CA THR A 265 -16.37 -0.56 -32.45
C THR A 265 -15.23 0.37 -32.83
N ARG A 266 -15.50 1.66 -33.02
CA ARG A 266 -14.46 2.67 -33.28
C ARG A 266 -13.61 2.98 -32.04
N GLU A 267 -14.14 2.79 -30.84
CA GLU A 267 -13.49 3.18 -29.59
C GLU A 267 -12.98 2.00 -28.77
N VAL A 268 -13.68 0.86 -28.82
CA VAL A 268 -13.32 -0.42 -28.18
C VAL A 268 -13.53 -1.54 -29.20
N ARG A 269 -12.49 -2.32 -29.51
CA ARG A 269 -12.50 -3.29 -30.63
C ARG A 269 -12.95 -4.69 -30.24
N ASP A 270 -12.72 -5.08 -28.99
CA ASP A 270 -12.85 -6.47 -28.52
C ASP A 270 -13.77 -6.60 -27.30
N LEU A 271 -14.99 -6.08 -27.41
CA LEU A 271 -15.97 -6.05 -26.31
C LEU A 271 -16.97 -7.21 -26.41
N ALA A 272 -16.91 -8.19 -25.52
CA ALA A 272 -17.88 -9.30 -25.49
C ALA A 272 -18.36 -9.60 -24.07
N VAL A 273 -19.53 -10.24 -23.95
CA VAL A 273 -20.06 -10.74 -22.68
C VAL A 273 -20.08 -12.26 -22.76
N LEU A 274 -19.27 -12.90 -21.92
CA LEU A 274 -19.08 -14.35 -21.92
C LEU A 274 -19.74 -14.97 -20.69
N PRO A 275 -20.49 -16.08 -20.82
CA PRO A 275 -20.98 -16.82 -19.67
C PRO A 275 -19.80 -17.46 -18.92
N VAL A 276 -19.76 -17.33 -17.59
CA VAL A 276 -18.69 -17.92 -16.76
C VAL A 276 -18.91 -19.41 -16.56
N ARG A 277 -20.16 -19.81 -16.30
CA ARG A 277 -20.60 -21.21 -16.24
C ARG A 277 -21.83 -21.37 -17.13
N PRO A 278 -21.73 -21.97 -18.32
CA PRO A 278 -22.90 -22.23 -19.15
C PRO A 278 -23.81 -23.24 -18.43
N ARG A 279 -24.93 -22.78 -17.88
CA ARG A 279 -25.97 -23.63 -17.29
C ARG A 279 -27.08 -23.83 -18.31
N GLU A 280 -27.26 -25.07 -18.76
CA GLU A 280 -28.42 -25.41 -19.59
C GLU A 280 -29.69 -25.45 -18.72
N GLY A 281 -30.59 -24.49 -18.93
CA GLY A 281 -31.98 -24.59 -18.45
C GLY A 281 -32.34 -23.86 -17.13
N GLU A 282 -31.36 -23.42 -16.34
CA GLU A 282 -31.55 -22.68 -15.08
C GLU A 282 -31.27 -21.18 -15.26
N GLU A 283 -32.32 -20.40 -15.54
CA GLU A 283 -32.24 -18.93 -15.64
C GLU A 283 -32.52 -18.29 -14.26
N THR A 284 -31.95 -17.11 -14.00
CA THR A 284 -32.21 -16.35 -12.77
C THR A 284 -32.66 -14.91 -13.02
N LEU A 285 -33.26 -14.31 -11.98
CA LEU A 285 -33.74 -12.93 -12.03
C LEU A 285 -32.62 -11.89 -11.87
N GLY A 286 -31.47 -12.28 -11.31
CA GLY A 286 -30.30 -11.44 -11.11
C GLY A 286 -29.26 -11.60 -12.20
N VAL A 287 -28.55 -10.53 -12.52
CA VAL A 287 -27.38 -10.58 -13.42
C VAL A 287 -26.14 -10.16 -12.66
N ARG A 288 -25.07 -10.93 -12.79
CA ARG A 288 -23.74 -10.55 -12.30
C ARG A 288 -22.80 -10.35 -13.47
N LEU A 289 -22.18 -9.18 -13.53
CA LEU A 289 -21.17 -8.85 -14.52
C LEU A 289 -19.82 -8.68 -13.84
N CYS A 290 -18.89 -9.56 -14.18
CA CYS A 290 -17.56 -9.63 -13.64
C CYS A 290 -16.54 -9.07 -14.64
N ILE A 291 -15.59 -8.27 -14.18
CA ILE A 291 -14.68 -7.52 -15.05
C ILE A 291 -13.24 -7.66 -14.55
N SER A 292 -12.44 -8.41 -15.30
CA SER A 292 -11.00 -8.58 -15.03
C SER A 292 -10.21 -7.33 -15.42
N GLY A 293 -9.18 -6.99 -14.64
CA GLY A 293 -8.37 -5.78 -14.84
C GLY A 293 -7.02 -5.97 -15.53
N TRP A 294 -6.57 -7.20 -15.68
CA TRP A 294 -5.44 -7.63 -16.49
C TRP A 294 -5.60 -9.13 -16.77
N LEU A 295 -4.93 -9.65 -17.79
CA LEU A 295 -5.07 -11.05 -18.23
C LEU A 295 -3.69 -11.63 -18.51
N ALA A 296 -3.29 -12.71 -17.81
CA ALA A 296 -2.11 -13.47 -18.23
C ALA A 296 -2.45 -14.32 -19.45
N ASP A 297 -3.61 -14.97 -19.41
CA ASP A 297 -4.16 -15.79 -20.50
C ASP A 297 -5.58 -15.37 -20.88
N GLU A 298 -6.04 -15.76 -22.06
CA GLU A 298 -7.40 -15.45 -22.53
C GLU A 298 -8.49 -16.08 -21.65
N THR A 299 -8.17 -17.18 -20.96
CA THR A 299 -9.06 -17.84 -20.00
C THR A 299 -9.29 -17.00 -18.74
N ASP A 300 -8.40 -16.05 -18.41
CA ASP A 300 -8.54 -15.17 -17.24
C ASP A 300 -9.72 -14.19 -17.35
N VAL A 301 -10.36 -14.11 -18.52
CA VAL A 301 -11.61 -13.39 -18.68
C VAL A 301 -12.69 -14.01 -17.80
N THR A 302 -12.80 -15.35 -17.78
CA THR A 302 -13.85 -16.07 -17.03
C THR A 302 -13.33 -16.80 -15.80
N ALA A 303 -12.07 -17.27 -15.81
CA ALA A 303 -11.53 -18.15 -14.79
C ALA A 303 -11.58 -17.61 -13.34
N PRO A 304 -11.28 -16.32 -13.05
CA PRO A 304 -11.37 -15.80 -11.68
C PRO A 304 -12.80 -15.78 -11.12
N TRP A 305 -13.79 -15.86 -12.00
CA TRP A 305 -15.21 -15.66 -11.67
C TRP A 305 -15.97 -16.98 -11.52
N THR A 306 -15.30 -18.11 -11.75
CA THR A 306 -15.87 -19.46 -11.51
C THR A 306 -16.23 -19.67 -10.05
N ILE A 307 -15.77 -18.82 -9.13
CA ILE A 307 -16.16 -18.77 -7.72
C ILE A 307 -17.65 -18.50 -7.51
N PHE A 308 -18.38 -18.04 -8.53
CA PHE A 308 -19.78 -17.70 -8.40
C PHE A 308 -20.74 -18.81 -8.85
N GLU A 309 -21.84 -18.93 -8.13
CA GLU A 309 -23.03 -19.70 -8.46
C GLU A 309 -24.31 -18.96 -8.07
N GLY A 310 -25.46 -19.54 -8.42
CA GLY A 310 -26.76 -18.92 -8.18
C GLY A 310 -27.17 -18.04 -9.36
N ASP A 311 -26.76 -16.77 -9.34
CA ASP A 311 -27.13 -15.76 -10.34
C ASP A 311 -26.47 -15.99 -11.72
N ASP A 312 -27.12 -15.47 -12.77
CA ASP A 312 -26.59 -15.47 -14.14
C ASP A 312 -25.30 -14.64 -14.16
N THR A 313 -24.16 -15.35 -14.17
CA THR A 313 -22.84 -14.74 -14.05
C THR A 313 -22.14 -14.69 -15.40
N PHE A 314 -21.80 -13.47 -15.81
CA PHE A 314 -21.08 -13.18 -17.04
C PHE A 314 -19.76 -12.46 -16.76
N ALA A 315 -18.77 -12.69 -17.61
CA ALA A 315 -17.55 -11.92 -17.67
C ALA A 315 -17.59 -10.93 -18.84
N LEU A 316 -17.19 -9.69 -18.60
CA LEU A 316 -16.97 -8.70 -19.64
C LEU A 316 -15.56 -8.88 -20.22
N GLN A 317 -15.47 -9.39 -21.43
CA GLN A 317 -14.28 -9.33 -22.26
C GLN A 317 -14.14 -7.92 -22.82
N TRP A 318 -12.94 -7.34 -22.69
CA TRP A 318 -12.60 -6.05 -23.29
C TRP A 318 -11.09 -5.99 -23.57
N GLU A 319 -10.72 -5.53 -24.77
CA GLU A 319 -9.34 -5.20 -25.15
C GLU A 319 -8.29 -6.23 -24.71
N ILE A 320 -8.49 -7.52 -25.05
CA ILE A 320 -7.62 -8.62 -24.61
C ILE A 320 -6.14 -8.31 -24.85
N ASP A 321 -5.79 -7.82 -26.05
CA ASP A 321 -4.41 -7.49 -26.40
C ASP A 321 -3.79 -6.42 -25.49
N ALA A 322 -4.57 -5.41 -25.08
CA ALA A 322 -4.10 -4.38 -24.18
C ALA A 322 -3.91 -4.93 -22.76
N LEU A 323 -4.84 -5.80 -22.30
CA LEU A 323 -4.76 -6.43 -20.98
C LEU A 323 -3.63 -7.44 -20.86
N LYS A 324 -3.30 -8.18 -21.93
CA LYS A 324 -2.13 -9.09 -21.98
C LYS A 324 -0.82 -8.32 -21.95
N LYS A 325 -0.70 -7.26 -22.77
CA LYS A 325 0.47 -6.36 -22.74
C LYS A 325 0.64 -5.69 -21.38
N LEU A 326 -0.47 -5.36 -20.72
CA LEU A 326 -0.43 -4.84 -19.37
C LEU A 326 0.08 -5.89 -18.39
N ALA A 327 -0.44 -7.13 -18.43
CA ALA A 327 0.02 -8.21 -17.57
C ALA A 327 1.53 -8.47 -17.75
N ASP A 328 2.01 -8.52 -18.99
CA ASP A 328 3.45 -8.62 -19.30
C ASP A 328 4.26 -7.48 -18.68
N ALA A 329 3.75 -6.25 -18.77
CA ALA A 329 4.40 -5.07 -18.20
C ALA A 329 4.42 -5.11 -16.67
N LEU A 330 3.32 -5.52 -16.03
CA LEU A 330 3.25 -5.71 -14.57
C LEU A 330 4.21 -6.81 -14.12
N TYR A 331 4.30 -7.92 -14.86
CA TYR A 331 5.21 -9.02 -14.55
C TYR A 331 6.68 -8.58 -14.67
N LYS A 332 7.03 -7.87 -15.76
CA LYS A 332 8.36 -7.27 -15.94
C LYS A 332 8.70 -6.27 -14.83
N LEU A 333 7.72 -5.46 -14.42
CA LEU A 333 7.89 -4.49 -13.33
C LEU A 333 8.22 -5.21 -12.02
N ILE A 334 7.43 -6.21 -11.63
CA ILE A 334 7.61 -6.98 -10.39
C ILE A 334 8.94 -7.74 -10.38
N THR A 335 9.33 -8.31 -11.52
CA THR A 335 10.58 -9.07 -11.64
C THR A 335 11.82 -8.19 -11.76
N SER A 336 11.65 -6.87 -11.96
CA SER A 336 12.76 -5.91 -12.05
C SER A 336 13.54 -5.79 -10.72
N ASN A 337 14.86 -5.61 -10.82
CA ASN A 337 15.74 -5.52 -9.64
C ASN A 337 15.42 -4.32 -8.74
N ALA A 338 14.89 -3.23 -9.31
CA ALA A 338 14.42 -2.07 -8.55
C ALA A 338 13.14 -2.36 -7.77
N MET A 339 12.23 -3.17 -8.31
CA MET A 339 10.97 -3.48 -7.63
C MET A 339 11.17 -4.51 -6.51
N LYS A 340 12.17 -5.40 -6.63
CA LYS A 340 12.61 -6.25 -5.52
C LYS A 340 13.08 -5.43 -4.31
N TYR A 341 13.73 -4.28 -4.53
CA TYR A 341 14.09 -3.33 -3.47
C TYR A 341 12.85 -2.68 -2.82
N VAL A 342 11.87 -2.24 -3.63
CA VAL A 342 10.60 -1.67 -3.12
C VAL A 342 9.78 -2.69 -2.32
N LYS A 343 9.70 -3.95 -2.79
CA LYS A 343 9.10 -5.07 -2.04
C LYS A 343 9.81 -5.29 -0.70
N ALA A 344 11.14 -5.28 -0.68
CA ALA A 344 11.95 -5.48 0.53
C ALA A 344 11.85 -4.32 1.53
N GLU A 345 11.50 -3.11 1.08
CA GLU A 345 11.26 -1.93 1.93
C GLU A 345 9.85 -1.95 2.55
N ILE A 346 8.84 -2.43 1.82
CA ILE A 346 7.42 -2.46 2.26
C ILE A 346 7.17 -3.58 3.28
N VAL A 347 7.81 -4.74 3.12
CA VAL A 347 7.75 -5.84 4.11
C VAL A 347 8.28 -5.43 5.50
N ARG A 348 9.03 -4.33 5.62
CA ARG A 348 9.62 -3.84 6.89
C ARG A 348 8.69 -2.97 7.77
N ARG A 349 7.40 -2.82 7.40
CA ARG A 349 6.23 -2.28 8.14
C ARG A 349 6.26 -0.83 8.67
N THR A 350 5.43 0.01 8.04
CA THR A 350 4.43 0.95 8.63
C THR A 350 3.59 1.48 7.47
N VAL A 351 2.31 1.83 7.67
CA VAL A 351 1.40 2.36 6.61
C VAL A 351 2.00 3.58 5.88
N PHE A 352 2.94 4.28 6.52
CA PHE A 352 3.70 5.40 5.95
C PHE A 352 4.82 4.98 4.97
N ALA A 353 5.32 3.74 5.05
CA ALA A 353 6.41 3.24 4.20
C ALA A 353 5.97 3.00 2.75
N GLY A 354 4.73 2.55 2.51
CA GLY A 354 4.16 2.47 1.15
C GLY A 354 4.01 3.85 0.50
N LEU A 355 3.75 4.89 1.32
CA LEU A 355 3.69 6.28 0.87
C LEU A 355 5.08 6.86 0.54
N MET A 356 6.12 6.43 1.27
CA MET A 356 7.50 6.93 1.15
C MET A 356 8.35 6.13 0.15
N SER A 357 8.09 4.84 -0.08
CA SER A 357 8.81 4.01 -1.07
C SER A 357 8.53 4.47 -2.51
N ALA A 358 7.30 4.96 -2.75
CA ALA A 358 6.87 5.56 -4.01
C ALA A 358 7.52 6.94 -4.29
N LEU A 359 8.19 7.55 -3.30
CA LEU A 359 8.99 8.77 -3.45
C LEU A 359 10.48 8.47 -3.66
N SER A 360 10.88 7.19 -3.74
CA SER A 360 12.26 6.86 -4.09
C SER A 360 12.53 7.24 -5.55
N PRO A 361 13.61 8.01 -5.84
CA PRO A 361 13.99 8.33 -7.22
C PRO A 361 14.15 7.09 -8.10
N VAL A 362 14.55 5.96 -7.50
CA VAL A 362 14.70 4.66 -8.19
C VAL A 362 13.35 4.11 -8.66
N ALA A 363 12.30 4.15 -7.82
CA ALA A 363 10.96 3.70 -8.22
C ALA A 363 10.34 4.59 -9.31
N LEU A 364 10.61 5.91 -9.28
CA LEU A 364 10.13 6.84 -10.32
C LEU A 364 10.89 6.67 -11.65
N LEU A 365 12.18 6.32 -11.61
CA LEU A 365 12.99 6.10 -12.81
C LEU A 365 12.67 4.79 -13.52
N THR A 366 12.39 3.69 -12.80
CA THR A 366 12.01 2.40 -13.42
C THR A 366 10.61 2.40 -14.02
N VAL A 367 9.74 3.29 -13.55
CA VAL A 367 8.42 3.51 -14.14
C VAL A 367 8.52 4.22 -15.50
N GLY A 368 9.59 4.97 -15.75
CA GLY A 368 9.83 5.64 -17.03
C GLY A 368 9.94 4.67 -18.22
N GLU A 369 10.44 3.44 -18.01
CA GLU A 369 10.58 2.43 -19.08
C GLU A 369 9.27 1.67 -19.40
N ILE A 370 8.30 1.70 -18.49
CA ILE A 370 6.98 1.03 -18.65
C ILE A 370 5.87 2.03 -19.00
N MET A 371 6.05 3.31 -18.68
CA MET A 371 5.06 4.37 -18.90
C MET A 371 4.73 4.65 -20.36
N ASP A 372 5.67 4.44 -21.29
CA ASP A 372 5.49 4.91 -22.67
C ASP A 372 4.49 4.10 -23.52
N ASN A 373 3.87 3.01 -23.02
CA ASN A 373 2.77 2.39 -23.78
C ASN A 373 1.70 1.60 -22.98
N PRO A 374 1.99 0.51 -22.24
CA PRO A 374 0.95 -0.47 -21.91
C PRO A 374 -0.04 -0.03 -20.82
N TRP A 375 0.44 0.51 -19.69
CA TRP A 375 -0.43 0.93 -18.57
C TRP A 375 -1.34 2.10 -18.95
N MET A 376 -0.76 3.17 -19.51
CA MET A 376 -1.53 4.35 -19.89
C MET A 376 -2.52 4.05 -21.02
N ASN A 377 -2.15 3.20 -21.99
CA ASN A 377 -3.06 2.75 -23.03
C ASN A 377 -4.20 1.90 -22.46
N ALA A 378 -3.90 0.89 -21.63
CA ALA A 378 -4.92 0.04 -21.03
C ALA A 378 -5.88 0.85 -20.13
N ARG A 379 -5.36 1.81 -19.35
CA ARG A 379 -6.18 2.73 -18.54
C ARG A 379 -7.07 3.62 -19.40
N ALA A 380 -6.56 4.19 -20.49
CA ALA A 380 -7.35 5.00 -21.40
C ALA A 380 -8.48 4.19 -22.07
N LEU A 381 -8.20 2.93 -22.42
CA LEU A 381 -9.20 1.99 -22.92
C LEU A 381 -10.22 1.61 -21.85
N ALA A 382 -9.80 1.39 -20.59
CA ALA A 382 -10.70 1.10 -19.47
C ALA A 382 -11.75 2.20 -19.29
N ILE A 383 -11.34 3.48 -19.38
CA ILE A 383 -12.24 4.63 -19.28
C ILE A 383 -13.31 4.60 -20.38
N LYS A 384 -12.91 4.31 -21.62
CA LYS A 384 -13.83 4.20 -22.77
C LYS A 384 -14.77 3.01 -22.60
N THR A 385 -14.25 1.85 -22.23
CA THR A 385 -15.03 0.64 -21.95
C THR A 385 -16.06 0.89 -20.85
N GLY A 386 -15.70 1.63 -19.80
CA GLY A 386 -16.64 2.01 -18.74
C GLY A 386 -17.81 2.86 -19.24
N ALA A 387 -17.54 3.85 -20.09
CA ALA A 387 -18.60 4.64 -20.72
C ALA A 387 -19.54 3.76 -21.58
N VAL A 388 -18.98 2.84 -22.38
CA VAL A 388 -19.77 1.89 -23.19
C VAL A 388 -20.60 0.95 -22.29
N LEU A 389 -20.04 0.48 -21.18
CA LEU A 389 -20.77 -0.33 -20.21
C LEU A 389 -21.93 0.45 -19.57
N GLY A 390 -21.71 1.71 -19.21
CA GLY A 390 -22.79 2.58 -18.72
C GLY A 390 -23.94 2.68 -19.73
N ASP A 391 -23.61 2.85 -21.01
CA ASP A 391 -24.56 2.85 -22.13
C ASP A 391 -25.33 1.52 -22.28
N LEU A 392 -24.66 0.38 -22.09
CA LEU A 392 -25.26 -0.96 -22.11
C LEU A 392 -26.30 -1.14 -21.00
N LEU A 393 -25.99 -0.62 -19.80
CA LEU A 393 -26.88 -0.66 -18.64
C LEU A 393 -28.13 0.20 -18.86
N VAL A 394 -27.96 1.42 -19.38
CA VAL A 394 -29.09 2.34 -19.69
C VAL A 394 -30.03 1.74 -20.74
N LYS A 395 -29.47 1.12 -21.78
CA LYS A 395 -30.25 0.46 -22.84
C LYS A 395 -30.79 -0.91 -22.42
N ARG A 396 -30.57 -1.30 -21.16
CA ARG A 396 -31.09 -2.52 -20.54
C ARG A 396 -30.76 -3.77 -21.34
N THR A 397 -29.51 -3.84 -21.81
CA THR A 397 -29.02 -4.93 -22.66
C THR A 397 -29.03 -6.29 -21.94
N PHE A 398 -29.00 -6.27 -20.61
CA PHE A 398 -29.11 -7.45 -19.76
C PHE A 398 -30.56 -7.76 -19.31
N GLY A 399 -31.54 -7.06 -19.90
CA GLY A 399 -32.95 -7.09 -19.54
C GLY A 399 -33.32 -6.08 -18.46
N ASN A 400 -34.60 -6.02 -18.07
CA ASN A 400 -35.08 -5.23 -16.92
C ASN A 400 -34.76 -5.92 -15.59
N ARG A 401 -33.51 -6.36 -15.43
CA ARG A 401 -33.02 -7.13 -14.28
C ARG A 401 -32.00 -6.31 -13.49
N PRO A 402 -31.92 -6.52 -12.17
CA PRO A 402 -30.90 -5.90 -11.35
C PRO A 402 -29.52 -6.44 -11.71
N VAL A 403 -28.53 -5.54 -11.83
CA VAL A 403 -27.15 -5.88 -12.21
C VAL A 403 -26.21 -5.68 -11.03
N THR A 404 -25.50 -6.74 -10.64
CA THR A 404 -24.37 -6.70 -9.72
C THR A 404 -23.07 -6.59 -10.51
N LEU A 405 -22.19 -5.65 -10.14
CA LEU A 405 -20.92 -5.39 -10.80
C LEU A 405 -19.76 -5.82 -9.89
N VAL A 406 -18.83 -6.62 -10.41
CA VAL A 406 -17.66 -7.10 -9.67
C VAL A 406 -16.41 -6.91 -10.51
N GLY A 407 -15.37 -6.30 -9.96
CA GLY A 407 -14.13 -6.11 -10.71
C GLY A 407 -12.93 -5.79 -9.84
N TYR A 408 -11.74 -6.10 -10.36
CA TYR A 408 -10.47 -5.76 -9.72
C TYR A 408 -9.57 -4.98 -10.67
N SER A 409 -8.59 -4.23 -10.15
CA SER A 409 -7.60 -3.50 -10.95
C SER A 409 -8.26 -2.58 -12.01
N LEU A 410 -7.82 -2.54 -13.27
CA LEU A 410 -8.48 -1.74 -14.31
C LEU A 410 -9.92 -2.18 -14.60
N GLY A 411 -10.32 -3.40 -14.25
CA GLY A 411 -11.70 -3.86 -14.37
C GLY A 411 -12.61 -3.15 -13.37
N SER A 412 -12.10 -2.86 -12.17
CA SER A 412 -12.78 -1.97 -11.23
C SER A 412 -12.86 -0.52 -11.73
N LEU A 413 -11.88 -0.06 -12.52
CA LEU A 413 -11.94 1.25 -13.18
C LEU A 413 -13.03 1.30 -14.26
N VAL A 414 -13.21 0.22 -15.04
CA VAL A 414 -14.35 0.11 -15.98
C VAL A 414 -15.68 0.28 -15.25
N ILE A 415 -15.85 -0.38 -14.10
CA ILE A 415 -17.04 -0.25 -13.25
C ILE A 415 -17.20 1.18 -12.74
N PHE A 416 -16.13 1.75 -12.19
CA PHE A 416 -16.12 3.11 -11.66
C PHE A 416 -16.58 4.12 -12.71
N GLU A 417 -16.06 4.00 -13.94
CA GLU A 417 -16.40 4.87 -15.06
C GLU A 417 -17.82 4.62 -15.59
N ALA A 418 -18.30 3.38 -15.58
CA ALA A 418 -19.70 3.09 -15.91
C ALA A 418 -20.67 3.73 -14.91
N LEU A 419 -20.40 3.64 -13.61
CA LEU A 419 -21.22 4.27 -12.58
C LEU A 419 -21.11 5.80 -12.64
N ARG A 420 -19.93 6.34 -12.95
CA ARG A 420 -19.73 7.78 -13.15
C ARG A 420 -20.55 8.30 -14.34
N HIS A 421 -20.62 7.54 -15.43
CA HIS A 421 -21.47 7.81 -16.59
C HIS A 421 -22.95 7.80 -16.20
N LEU A 422 -23.42 6.74 -15.52
CA LEU A 422 -24.79 6.66 -15.02
C LEU A 422 -25.15 7.82 -14.08
N ALA A 423 -24.21 8.24 -13.23
CA ALA A 423 -24.41 9.37 -12.32
C ALA A 423 -24.39 10.75 -13.02
N GLY A 424 -24.00 10.80 -14.29
CA GLY A 424 -24.11 11.97 -15.17
C GLY A 424 -25.47 12.11 -15.84
N LEU A 425 -26.23 11.02 -15.98
CA LEU A 425 -27.49 10.96 -16.71
C LEU A 425 -28.71 11.41 -15.88
N PRO A 426 -29.85 11.71 -16.53
CA PRO A 426 -31.11 11.97 -15.84
C PRO A 426 -31.53 10.78 -14.96
N VAL A 427 -32.12 11.07 -13.80
CA VAL A 427 -32.54 10.06 -12.81
C VAL A 427 -33.53 9.05 -13.41
N SER A 428 -34.39 9.47 -14.33
CA SER A 428 -35.36 8.60 -15.01
C SER A 428 -34.71 7.46 -15.81
N GLU A 429 -33.48 7.66 -16.28
CA GLU A 429 -32.75 6.68 -17.08
C GLU A 429 -31.80 5.82 -16.23
N SER A 430 -31.20 6.40 -15.18
CA SER A 430 -30.19 5.72 -14.36
C SER A 430 -30.74 4.97 -13.14
N PHE A 431 -31.99 5.22 -12.74
CA PHE A 431 -32.54 4.73 -11.48
C PHE A 431 -32.87 3.23 -11.52
N GLY A 432 -32.41 2.49 -10.51
CA GLY A 432 -32.77 1.09 -10.27
C GLY A 432 -32.10 0.05 -11.17
N LEU A 433 -30.98 0.41 -11.82
CA LEU A 433 -30.22 -0.49 -12.69
C LEU A 433 -29.18 -1.34 -11.93
N VAL A 434 -28.42 -0.71 -11.02
CA VAL A 434 -27.28 -1.33 -10.34
C VAL A 434 -27.66 -1.72 -8.92
N GLU A 435 -27.48 -3.00 -8.61
CA GLU A 435 -27.74 -3.61 -7.30
C GLU A 435 -26.52 -3.46 -6.40
N ASP A 436 -25.58 -4.40 -6.45
CA ASP A 436 -24.35 -4.38 -5.65
C ASP A 436 -23.14 -4.07 -6.52
N VAL A 437 -22.12 -3.45 -5.93
CA VAL A 437 -20.86 -3.11 -6.60
C VAL A 437 -19.69 -3.52 -5.70
N PHE A 438 -18.78 -4.32 -6.25
CA PHE A 438 -17.55 -4.74 -5.58
C PHE A 438 -16.34 -4.35 -6.43
N MET A 439 -15.54 -3.42 -5.93
CA MET A 439 -14.36 -2.90 -6.63
C MET A 439 -13.11 -3.12 -5.78
N PHE A 440 -12.14 -3.86 -6.33
CA PHE A 440 -10.91 -4.23 -5.62
C PHE A 440 -9.66 -3.61 -6.29
N GLY A 441 -8.77 -2.99 -5.51
CA GLY A 441 -7.53 -2.42 -6.03
C GLY A 441 -7.76 -1.28 -7.04
N THR A 442 -8.78 -0.46 -6.82
CA THR A 442 -9.25 0.55 -7.78
C THR A 442 -8.23 1.67 -8.01
N PRO A 443 -7.73 1.87 -9.25
CA PRO A 443 -6.69 2.86 -9.56
C PRO A 443 -7.28 4.26 -9.81
N VAL A 444 -8.08 4.76 -8.86
CA VAL A 444 -8.72 6.09 -8.91
C VAL A 444 -8.54 6.82 -7.59
N ALA A 445 -8.64 8.16 -7.64
CA ALA A 445 -8.61 8.97 -6.43
C ALA A 445 -9.82 8.65 -5.51
N ALA A 446 -9.57 8.61 -4.20
CA ALA A 446 -10.58 8.47 -3.16
C ALA A 446 -11.30 9.81 -2.88
N GLU A 447 -11.77 10.47 -3.94
CA GLU A 447 -12.41 11.79 -3.86
C GLU A 447 -13.88 11.68 -3.44
N GLN A 448 -14.23 12.26 -2.29
CA GLN A 448 -15.57 12.12 -1.69
C GLN A 448 -16.70 12.49 -2.65
N LYS A 449 -16.56 13.58 -3.43
CA LYS A 449 -17.61 14.04 -4.35
C LYS A 449 -17.97 13.01 -5.42
N THR A 450 -16.97 12.31 -5.95
CA THR A 450 -17.18 11.34 -7.04
C THR A 450 -17.77 10.06 -6.46
N TRP A 451 -17.25 9.60 -5.33
CA TRP A 451 -17.77 8.42 -4.64
C TRP A 451 -19.19 8.60 -4.09
N ALA A 452 -19.57 9.81 -3.68
CA ALA A 452 -20.96 10.13 -3.31
C ALA A 452 -21.93 9.97 -4.49
N ARG A 453 -21.51 10.40 -5.70
CA ARG A 453 -22.29 10.21 -6.94
C ARG A 453 -22.48 8.74 -7.30
N LEU A 454 -21.43 7.94 -7.12
CA LEU A 454 -21.47 6.49 -7.31
C LEU A 454 -22.41 5.84 -6.29
N ARG A 455 -22.32 6.23 -5.01
CA ARG A 455 -23.19 5.70 -3.96
C ARG A 455 -24.66 5.94 -4.27
N ARG A 456 -25.04 7.10 -4.83
CA ARG A 456 -26.44 7.39 -5.21
C ARG A 456 -27.00 6.41 -6.26
N VAL A 457 -26.20 6.02 -7.25
CA VAL A 457 -26.70 5.16 -8.36
C VAL A 457 -26.74 3.67 -8.04
N THR A 458 -26.09 3.25 -6.94
CA THR A 458 -26.06 1.87 -6.48
C THR A 458 -27.16 1.64 -5.43
N ALA A 459 -28.05 0.67 -5.64
CA ALA A 459 -29.18 0.44 -4.73
C ALA A 459 -28.82 -0.42 -3.50
N GLY A 460 -27.85 -1.31 -3.64
CA GLY A 460 -27.37 -2.20 -2.59
C GLY A 460 -26.04 -1.73 -2.02
N ARG A 461 -25.07 -2.62 -1.97
CA ARG A 461 -23.75 -2.39 -1.36
C ARG A 461 -22.80 -1.77 -2.36
N LEU A 462 -22.00 -0.81 -1.92
CA LEU A 462 -20.87 -0.26 -2.69
C LEU A 462 -19.58 -0.52 -1.90
N VAL A 463 -18.84 -1.55 -2.31
CA VAL A 463 -17.66 -2.05 -1.61
C VAL A 463 -16.38 -1.59 -2.32
N ASN A 464 -15.50 -0.96 -1.55
CA ASN A 464 -14.13 -0.64 -1.93
C ASN A 464 -13.16 -1.56 -1.18
N GLY A 465 -12.61 -2.54 -1.89
CA GLY A 465 -11.52 -3.37 -1.40
C GLY A 465 -10.17 -2.75 -1.70
N TYR A 466 -9.37 -2.50 -0.66
CA TYR A 466 -8.08 -1.82 -0.79
C TYR A 466 -6.96 -2.60 -0.10
N ALA A 467 -5.77 -2.54 -0.66
CA ALA A 467 -4.58 -3.18 -0.10
C ALA A 467 -3.51 -2.11 0.13
N SER A 468 -3.20 -1.85 1.39
CA SER A 468 -2.19 -0.84 1.76
C SER A 468 -0.79 -1.22 1.28
N ASP A 469 -0.55 -2.52 1.09
CA ASP A 469 0.73 -3.10 0.68
C ASP A 469 0.80 -3.37 -0.84
N ASP A 470 -0.19 -2.91 -1.64
CA ASP A 470 -0.11 -2.97 -3.11
C ASP A 470 0.90 -1.95 -3.66
N TYR A 471 2.16 -2.37 -3.62
CA TYR A 471 3.30 -1.54 -4.00
C TYR A 471 3.30 -1.13 -5.48
N VAL A 472 2.79 -2.01 -6.35
CA VAL A 472 2.69 -1.73 -7.78
C VAL A 472 1.70 -0.61 -8.03
N LEU A 473 0.52 -0.69 -7.40
CA LEU A 473 -0.47 0.36 -7.50
C LEU A 473 0.00 1.67 -6.85
N ALA A 474 0.71 1.61 -5.71
CA ALA A 474 1.30 2.78 -5.07
C ALA A 474 2.27 3.54 -5.98
N VAL A 475 3.10 2.82 -6.73
CA VAL A 475 4.05 3.40 -7.67
C VAL A 475 3.36 3.93 -8.93
N LEU A 476 2.48 3.13 -9.57
CA LEU A 476 1.81 3.51 -10.82
C LEU A 476 0.83 4.68 -10.65
N SER A 477 0.11 4.72 -9.53
CA SER A 477 -0.85 5.79 -9.24
C SER A 477 -0.20 7.17 -9.05
N ARG A 478 0.99 7.20 -8.45
CA ARG A 478 1.76 8.43 -8.22
C ARG A 478 2.34 8.98 -9.51
N ALA A 479 2.81 8.10 -10.39
CA ALA A 479 3.34 8.49 -11.69
C ALA A 479 2.27 8.98 -12.67
N SER A 480 1.03 8.46 -12.58
CA SER A 480 -0.06 8.76 -13.54
C SER A 480 -0.94 9.94 -13.14
N ASP A 481 -1.40 10.03 -11.88
CA ASP A 481 -2.43 11.01 -11.46
C ASP A 481 -1.94 11.99 -10.38
N ALA A 482 -0.66 11.90 -9.93
CA ALA A 482 -0.07 12.71 -8.87
C ALA A 482 -0.90 12.78 -7.56
N SER A 483 -1.83 11.83 -7.36
CA SER A 483 -2.92 11.93 -6.39
C SER A 483 -2.67 11.09 -5.14
N TRP A 484 -2.11 11.72 -4.10
CA TRP A 484 -2.46 11.58 -2.67
C TRP A 484 -3.10 10.26 -2.20
N ARG A 485 -4.42 10.19 -2.37
CA ARG A 485 -5.26 9.18 -1.76
C ARG A 485 -5.93 8.39 -2.88
N MET A 486 -5.42 7.18 -3.15
CA MET A 486 -6.05 6.26 -4.10
C MET A 486 -6.99 5.30 -3.37
N ALA A 487 -8.15 5.04 -3.96
CA ALA A 487 -9.16 4.15 -3.40
C ALA A 487 -8.67 2.71 -3.25
N GLY A 488 -7.81 2.22 -4.17
CA GLY A 488 -7.21 0.89 -4.07
C GLY A 488 -6.11 0.74 -3.01
N LEU A 489 -5.62 1.84 -2.41
CA LEU A 489 -4.55 1.85 -1.40
C LEU A 489 -5.03 2.29 -0.01
N GLY A 490 -6.26 2.77 0.10
CA GLY A 490 -6.79 3.30 1.35
C GLY A 490 -8.30 3.47 1.33
N ALA A 491 -8.88 3.61 2.52
CA ALA A 491 -10.31 3.74 2.68
C ALA A 491 -10.87 5.02 2.05
N VAL A 492 -12.07 4.89 1.47
CA VAL A 492 -12.91 5.98 0.95
C VAL A 492 -13.84 6.45 2.06
N ASP A 493 -13.72 7.72 2.43
CA ASP A 493 -14.48 8.33 3.52
C ASP A 493 -15.79 8.92 3.01
N VAL A 494 -16.75 8.06 2.67
CA VAL A 494 -18.10 8.42 2.18
C VAL A 494 -19.13 7.52 2.83
N GLN A 495 -20.20 8.09 3.38
CA GLN A 495 -21.26 7.32 4.04
C GLN A 495 -21.94 6.35 3.06
N GLY A 496 -22.06 5.08 3.47
CA GLY A 496 -22.62 4.02 2.64
C GLY A 496 -21.61 3.32 1.73
N VAL A 497 -20.36 3.79 1.66
CA VAL A 497 -19.26 3.04 1.01
C VAL A 497 -18.64 2.10 2.05
N GLU A 498 -18.71 0.81 1.79
CA GLU A 498 -18.09 -0.22 2.62
C GLU A 498 -16.62 -0.36 2.24
N ASN A 499 -15.71 -0.24 3.20
CA ASN A 499 -14.28 -0.38 2.96
C ASN A 499 -13.77 -1.70 3.53
N VAL A 500 -13.08 -2.48 2.70
CA VAL A 500 -12.55 -3.80 3.07
C VAL A 500 -11.03 -3.79 2.89
N HIS A 501 -10.32 -4.03 3.99
CA HIS A 501 -8.86 -4.06 3.99
C HIS A 501 -8.36 -5.46 3.57
N CYS A 502 -7.60 -5.50 2.49
CA CYS A 502 -7.09 -6.71 1.88
C CYS A 502 -5.62 -6.96 2.28
N GLU A 503 -5.40 -7.40 3.52
CA GLU A 503 -4.07 -7.51 4.16
C GLU A 503 -3.08 -8.45 3.48
N GLU A 504 -3.57 -9.48 2.79
CA GLU A 504 -2.72 -10.51 2.19
C GLU A 504 -2.31 -10.15 0.76
N VAL A 505 -2.89 -9.10 0.18
CA VAL A 505 -2.55 -8.63 -1.16
C VAL A 505 -1.31 -7.74 -1.08
N MET A 506 -0.15 -8.39 -1.10
CA MET A 506 1.14 -7.72 -1.11
C MET A 506 1.55 -7.16 -2.48
N GLY A 507 0.72 -7.23 -3.53
CA GLY A 507 1.04 -6.69 -4.86
C GLY A 507 -0.09 -6.86 -5.88
N HIS A 508 -0.14 -5.97 -6.88
CA HIS A 508 -1.27 -5.85 -7.81
C HIS A 508 -1.59 -7.11 -8.65
N THR A 509 -0.62 -8.01 -8.85
CA THR A 509 -0.85 -9.28 -9.57
C THR A 509 -1.53 -10.35 -8.71
N MET A 510 -1.66 -10.16 -7.39
CA MET A 510 -2.35 -11.13 -6.54
C MET A 510 -3.87 -11.01 -6.60
N TRP A 511 -4.40 -9.86 -7.07
CA TRP A 511 -5.84 -9.62 -7.17
C TRP A 511 -6.59 -10.71 -7.95
N ARG A 512 -5.98 -11.28 -9.00
CA ARG A 512 -6.57 -12.35 -9.82
C ARG A 512 -6.89 -13.61 -9.02
N GLY A 513 -6.07 -13.98 -8.04
CA GLY A 513 -6.31 -15.17 -7.19
C GLY A 513 -6.98 -14.85 -5.86
N MET A 514 -6.84 -13.61 -5.38
CA MET A 514 -7.30 -13.21 -4.05
C MET A 514 -8.70 -12.57 -4.05
N VAL A 515 -9.23 -12.16 -5.20
CA VAL A 515 -10.56 -11.51 -5.29
C VAL A 515 -11.67 -12.37 -4.69
N GLY A 516 -11.63 -13.70 -4.90
CA GLY A 516 -12.62 -14.62 -4.33
C GLY A 516 -12.64 -14.66 -2.81
N LYS A 517 -11.47 -14.68 -2.19
CA LYS A 517 -11.32 -14.64 -0.72
C LYS A 517 -11.92 -13.38 -0.11
N TYR A 518 -11.71 -12.23 -0.74
CA TYR A 518 -12.27 -10.99 -0.22
C TYR A 518 -13.75 -10.82 -0.53
N LEU A 519 -14.26 -11.39 -1.63
CA LEU A 519 -15.69 -11.47 -1.88
C LEU A 519 -16.39 -12.36 -0.85
N GLU A 520 -15.78 -13.48 -0.46
CA GLU A 520 -16.24 -14.34 0.63
C GLU A 520 -16.26 -13.60 1.97
N ALA A 521 -15.18 -12.89 2.31
CA ALA A 521 -15.10 -12.06 3.51
C ALA A 521 -16.12 -10.91 3.51
N CYS A 522 -16.53 -10.43 2.33
CA CYS A 522 -17.63 -9.48 2.18
C CYS A 522 -19.01 -10.12 2.33
N HIS A 523 -19.11 -11.45 2.45
CA HIS A 523 -20.35 -12.21 2.34
C HIS A 523 -21.09 -11.93 1.02
N ALA A 524 -20.35 -11.89 -0.10
CA ALA A 524 -20.94 -11.80 -1.43
C ALA A 524 -21.79 -13.05 -1.73
N ARG A 525 -22.89 -12.86 -2.46
CA ARG A 525 -23.86 -13.94 -2.70
C ARG A 525 -23.35 -14.97 -3.72
N GLY A 526 -23.61 -16.24 -3.43
CA GLY A 526 -23.32 -17.35 -4.34
C GLY A 526 -21.84 -17.61 -4.49
N ILE A 527 -21.05 -17.44 -3.42
CA ILE A 527 -19.63 -17.81 -3.41
C ILE A 527 -19.52 -19.31 -3.16
N VAL A 528 -18.71 -19.98 -3.98
CA VAL A 528 -18.34 -21.39 -3.86
C VAL A 528 -17.00 -21.49 -3.13
N GLU A 529 -17.05 -21.79 -1.83
CA GLU A 529 -15.88 -21.80 -0.94
C GLU A 529 -14.73 -22.69 -1.48
N SER A 530 -15.06 -23.88 -2.01
CA SER A 530 -14.06 -24.81 -2.56
C SER A 530 -13.31 -24.28 -3.78
N GLU A 531 -13.96 -23.46 -4.61
CA GLU A 531 -13.33 -22.83 -5.77
C GLU A 531 -12.45 -21.66 -5.32
N VAL A 532 -12.88 -20.92 -4.29
CA VAL A 532 -12.07 -19.85 -3.69
C VAL A 532 -10.78 -20.42 -3.10
N GLU A 533 -10.87 -21.49 -2.31
CA GLU A 533 -9.69 -22.16 -1.74
C GLU A 533 -8.71 -22.64 -2.82
N ALA A 534 -9.22 -23.22 -3.90
CA ALA A 534 -8.39 -23.67 -5.02
C ALA A 534 -7.63 -22.50 -5.69
N GLN A 535 -8.29 -21.36 -5.91
CA GLN A 535 -7.67 -20.19 -6.52
C GLN A 535 -6.65 -19.49 -5.61
N VAL A 536 -6.94 -19.41 -4.31
CA VAL A 536 -6.01 -18.87 -3.30
C VAL A 536 -4.74 -19.71 -3.24
N HIS A 537 -4.88 -21.04 -3.19
CA HIS A 537 -3.72 -21.94 -3.14
C HIS A 537 -2.80 -21.80 -4.36
N VAL A 538 -3.37 -21.65 -5.56
CA VAL A 538 -2.59 -21.42 -6.78
C VAL A 538 -1.85 -20.08 -6.71
N ALA A 539 -2.49 -19.03 -6.23
CA ALA A 539 -1.87 -17.70 -6.12
C ALA A 539 -0.75 -17.66 -5.07
N GLU A 540 -0.95 -18.27 -3.90
CA GLU A 540 0.08 -18.39 -2.88
C GLU A 540 1.29 -19.20 -3.37
N LYS A 541 1.04 -20.31 -4.07
CA LYS A 541 2.10 -21.13 -4.66
C LYS A 541 2.89 -20.35 -5.71
N GLN A 542 2.22 -19.64 -6.62
CA GLN A 542 2.88 -18.79 -7.60
C GLN A 542 3.73 -17.69 -6.95
N ALA A 543 3.26 -17.10 -5.85
CA ALA A 543 4.02 -16.11 -5.10
C ALA A 543 5.27 -16.73 -4.43
N ALA A 544 5.16 -17.94 -3.87
CA ALA A 544 6.25 -18.66 -3.25
C ALA A 544 7.30 -19.15 -4.27
N ASP A 545 6.87 -19.70 -5.41
CA ASP A 545 7.75 -20.14 -6.49
C ASP A 545 8.54 -18.96 -7.08
N GLN A 546 7.93 -17.78 -7.20
CA GLN A 546 8.60 -16.54 -7.62
C GLN A 546 9.65 -16.04 -6.62
N GLU A 547 9.41 -16.23 -5.32
CA GLU A 547 10.37 -15.87 -4.27
C GLU A 547 11.58 -16.80 -4.31
N SER A 548 11.35 -18.10 -4.49
CA SER A 548 12.38 -19.12 -4.69
C SER A 548 13.20 -18.90 -5.97
N GLU A 549 12.56 -18.57 -7.10
CA GLU A 549 13.26 -18.25 -8.35
C GLU A 549 14.05 -16.93 -8.27
N ALA A 550 13.55 -15.93 -7.54
CA ALA A 550 14.27 -14.69 -7.31
C ALA A 550 15.53 -14.91 -6.46
N GLU A 551 15.44 -15.73 -5.40
CA GLU A 551 16.59 -16.14 -4.59
C GLU A 551 17.60 -16.96 -5.40
N THR A 552 17.13 -17.87 -6.25
CA THR A 552 17.97 -18.72 -7.09
C THR A 552 18.65 -17.91 -8.22
N LYS A 553 17.95 -16.97 -8.87
CA LYS A 553 18.55 -16.07 -9.87
C LYS A 553 19.53 -15.08 -9.25
N ILE A 554 19.28 -14.60 -8.04
CA ILE A 554 20.28 -13.83 -7.27
C ILE A 554 21.53 -14.69 -7.04
N ALA A 555 21.40 -15.97 -6.68
CA ALA A 555 22.54 -16.86 -6.52
C ALA A 555 23.28 -17.16 -7.85
N THR A 556 22.58 -17.18 -8.98
CA THR A 556 23.15 -17.56 -10.28
C THR A 556 23.75 -16.37 -11.04
N GLU A 557 23.15 -15.18 -10.96
CA GLU A 557 23.64 -13.96 -11.65
C GLU A 557 24.78 -13.26 -10.90
N THR A 558 24.93 -13.49 -9.60
CA THR A 558 25.95 -12.81 -8.79
C THR A 558 27.30 -13.51 -8.77
N GLY A 559 27.42 -14.75 -9.28
CA GLY A 559 28.68 -15.49 -9.27
C GLY A 559 29.35 -15.48 -7.89
N ILE A 560 28.55 -15.48 -6.82
CA ILE A 560 29.04 -15.50 -5.45
C ILE A 560 29.45 -16.93 -5.16
N GLN A 561 30.68 -17.23 -5.54
CA GLN A 561 31.47 -18.23 -4.87
C GLN A 561 31.65 -17.74 -3.43
N ASP A 562 31.36 -18.62 -2.46
CA ASP A 562 31.57 -18.42 -1.04
C ASP A 562 32.93 -17.76 -0.76
N ASP A 563 32.97 -16.45 -0.58
CA ASP A 563 33.99 -15.77 0.22
C ASP A 563 33.62 -14.29 0.45
N VAL A 564 33.64 -13.92 1.74
CA VAL A 564 33.47 -12.60 2.37
C VAL A 564 32.12 -12.42 3.07
N SER A 565 32.16 -12.67 4.37
CA SER A 565 31.09 -12.38 5.33
C SER A 565 30.83 -10.87 5.45
N MET A 566 30.02 -10.32 4.55
CA MET A 566 29.49 -8.97 4.74
C MET A 566 28.53 -8.99 5.93
N ALA A 567 28.93 -8.38 7.05
CA ALA A 567 28.05 -8.17 8.19
C ALA A 567 27.08 -7.02 7.91
N ALA A 568 25.78 -7.23 8.15
CA ALA A 568 24.76 -6.21 7.94
C ALA A 568 25.10 -4.89 8.67
N PRO A 569 24.91 -3.71 8.06
CA PRO A 569 25.22 -2.45 8.71
C PRO A 569 24.35 -2.22 9.95
N LEU A 570 24.94 -1.68 11.02
CA LEU A 570 24.32 -1.47 12.33
C LEU A 570 24.24 0.05 12.64
N PRO A 571 23.15 0.75 12.27
CA PRO A 571 23.00 2.19 12.51
C PRO A 571 23.06 2.60 13.98
N LEU A 572 22.51 1.78 14.87
CA LEU A 572 22.49 2.07 16.31
C LEU A 572 23.90 2.04 16.92
N ASP A 573 24.74 1.10 16.50
CA ASP A 573 26.15 1.05 16.93
C ASP A 573 26.91 2.29 16.42
N SER A 574 26.64 2.70 15.17
CA SER A 574 27.21 3.92 14.57
C SER A 574 26.81 5.18 15.35
N LEU A 575 25.54 5.30 15.73
CA LEU A 575 25.00 6.40 16.54
C LEU A 575 25.61 6.42 17.95
N LEU A 576 25.59 5.29 18.66
CA LEU A 576 26.13 5.15 20.02
C LEU A 576 27.63 5.44 20.05
N GLY A 577 28.38 4.87 19.10
CA GLY A 577 29.80 5.16 18.92
C GLY A 577 30.04 6.64 18.62
N GLY A 578 29.20 7.28 17.80
CA GLY A 578 29.31 8.72 17.53
C GLY A 578 29.09 9.59 18.77
N ILE A 579 28.07 9.29 19.58
CA ILE A 579 27.81 9.98 20.85
C ILE A 579 29.01 9.82 21.80
N THR A 580 29.48 8.59 22.01
CA THR A 580 30.58 8.37 22.95
C THR A 580 31.94 8.86 22.43
N LEU A 581 32.12 9.02 21.12
CA LEU A 581 33.33 9.59 20.50
C LEU A 581 33.54 11.06 20.86
N ALA A 582 32.46 11.84 21.03
CA ALA A 582 32.57 13.25 21.43
C ALA A 582 33.09 13.44 22.87
N VAL A 583 32.88 12.45 23.75
CA VAL A 583 33.27 12.50 25.17
C VAL A 583 34.79 12.66 25.35
N PRO A 584 35.66 11.76 24.85
CA PRO A 584 37.11 11.91 25.01
C PRO A 584 37.67 13.14 24.31
N VAL A 585 37.06 13.57 23.20
CA VAL A 585 37.42 14.82 22.50
C VAL A 585 37.22 16.03 23.41
N HIS A 586 36.09 16.08 24.12
CA HIS A 586 35.79 17.15 25.05
C HIS A 586 36.61 17.03 26.35
N SER A 587 36.77 15.82 26.89
CA SER A 587 37.56 15.57 28.10
C SER A 587 39.02 16.02 27.95
N LEU A 588 39.69 15.68 26.83
CA LEU A 588 41.07 16.11 26.59
C LEU A 588 41.19 17.63 26.48
N MET A 589 40.17 18.26 25.88
CA MET A 589 40.10 19.72 25.79
C MET A 589 39.97 20.36 27.19
N LEU A 590 39.11 19.84 28.08
CA LEU A 590 38.94 20.36 29.44
C LEU A 590 40.15 20.09 30.35
N LEU A 591 40.77 18.93 30.23
CA LEU A 591 41.90 18.53 31.08
C LEU A 591 43.19 19.25 30.67
N ASP A 592 43.53 19.24 29.38
CA ASP A 592 44.86 19.65 28.89
C ASP A 592 44.84 20.95 28.07
N GLY A 593 43.67 21.44 27.68
CA GLY A 593 43.51 22.59 26.79
C GLY A 593 43.78 22.29 25.32
N ASN A 594 43.97 21.01 24.98
CA ASN A 594 44.41 20.54 23.67
C ASN A 594 43.26 20.13 22.75
N VAL A 595 43.41 20.39 21.44
CA VAL A 595 42.48 19.89 20.43
C VAL A 595 42.81 18.42 20.11
N PHE A 596 41.78 17.57 20.10
CA PHE A 596 41.90 16.15 19.78
C PHE A 596 42.13 15.94 18.27
N GLY A 597 43.39 16.03 17.84
CA GLY A 597 43.80 15.92 16.43
C GLY A 597 44.83 14.81 16.20
N ILE A 598 44.37 13.67 15.67
CA ILE A 598 45.18 12.44 15.57
C ILE A 598 46.39 12.62 14.64
N SER A 599 46.21 13.23 13.47
CA SER A 599 47.34 13.49 12.55
C SER A 599 48.40 14.39 13.20
N GLY A 600 47.96 15.35 14.03
CA GLY A 600 48.85 16.18 14.83
C GLY A 600 49.57 15.41 15.94
N PHE A 601 48.92 14.41 16.56
CA PHE A 601 49.58 13.51 17.51
C PHE A 601 50.64 12.65 16.82
N MET A 602 50.32 12.04 15.68
CA MET A 602 51.28 11.22 14.92
C MET A 602 52.52 12.02 14.51
N HIS A 603 52.33 13.21 13.95
CA HIS A 603 53.45 14.05 13.52
C HIS A 603 54.30 14.55 14.69
N ARG A 604 53.69 14.95 15.82
CA ARG A 604 54.47 15.34 17.01
C ARG A 604 55.18 14.15 17.66
N ALA A 605 54.58 12.97 17.63
CA ALA A 605 55.21 11.74 18.11
C ALA A 605 56.44 11.36 17.27
N SER A 606 56.39 11.53 15.94
CA SER A 606 57.55 11.29 15.07
C SER A 606 58.71 12.26 15.31
N HIS A 607 58.44 13.42 15.93
CA HIS A 607 59.43 14.41 16.34
C HIS A 607 59.76 14.33 17.84
N GLY A 608 59.37 13.26 18.53
CA GLY A 608 59.77 12.98 19.91
C GLY A 608 58.96 13.66 21.01
N ALA A 609 57.78 14.23 20.72
CA ALA A 609 56.93 14.82 21.76
C ALA A 609 56.27 13.73 22.62
N SER A 610 56.57 13.71 23.92
CA SER A 610 56.15 12.63 24.83
C SER A 610 54.63 12.49 24.98
N GLU A 611 53.89 13.60 25.14
CA GLU A 611 52.42 13.59 25.24
C GLU A 611 51.76 13.02 23.97
N ALA A 612 52.33 13.36 22.80
CA ALA A 612 51.84 12.89 21.51
C ALA A 612 52.15 11.40 21.31
N LEU A 613 53.32 10.94 21.79
CA LEU A 613 53.67 9.52 21.81
C LEU A 613 52.71 8.74 22.71
N THR A 614 52.36 9.26 23.89
CA THR A 614 51.34 8.67 24.77
C THR A 614 49.97 8.58 24.10
N ALA A 615 49.58 9.63 23.36
CA ALA A 615 48.32 9.64 22.61
C ALA A 615 48.27 8.56 21.52
N VAL A 616 49.36 8.40 20.76
CA VAL A 616 49.48 7.35 19.73
C VAL A 616 49.48 5.96 20.38
N ALA A 617 50.25 5.79 21.46
CA ALA A 617 50.27 4.53 22.21
C ALA A 617 48.89 4.17 22.77
N GLY A 618 48.13 5.13 23.30
CA GLY A 618 46.77 4.90 23.80
C GLY A 618 45.77 4.49 22.72
N LEU A 619 45.90 5.02 21.48
CA LEU A 619 45.10 4.54 20.34
C LEU A 619 45.43 3.08 19.97
N ILE A 620 46.71 2.71 19.98
CA ILE A 620 47.17 1.34 19.71
C ILE A 620 46.72 0.38 20.82
N ILE A 621 46.88 0.77 22.09
CA ILE A 621 46.42 0.00 23.25
C ILE A 621 44.90 -0.18 23.21
N GLY A 622 44.15 0.87 22.89
CA GLY A 622 42.70 0.79 22.73
C GLY A 622 42.30 -0.16 21.59
N GLY A 623 43.02 -0.14 20.46
CA GLY A 623 42.85 -1.11 19.39
C GLY A 623 43.17 -2.55 19.81
N ALA A 624 44.25 -2.76 20.56
CA ALA A 624 44.58 -4.08 21.10
C ALA A 624 43.49 -4.59 22.05
N LEU A 625 42.94 -3.71 22.90
CA LEU A 625 41.82 -4.02 23.78
C LEU A 625 40.56 -4.42 23.00
N VAL A 626 40.24 -3.71 21.90
CA VAL A 626 39.16 -4.12 20.98
C VAL A 626 39.40 -5.53 20.46
N GLY A 627 40.61 -5.79 19.93
CA GLY A 627 40.98 -7.10 19.42
C GLY A 627 40.77 -8.20 20.46
N LEU A 628 41.20 -7.97 21.72
CA LEU A 628 41.01 -8.90 22.82
C LEU A 628 39.53 -9.11 23.23
N ILE A 629 38.71 -8.06 23.20
CA ILE A 629 37.28 -8.15 23.54
C ILE A 629 36.50 -8.93 22.48
N GLU A 630 36.82 -8.75 21.20
CA GLU A 630 36.14 -9.40 20.09
C GLU A 630 36.72 -10.78 19.73
N GLY A 631 37.98 -11.02 20.08
CA GLY A 631 38.71 -12.23 19.71
C GLY A 631 39.13 -12.29 18.24
N THR A 632 39.06 -11.17 17.51
CA THR A 632 39.33 -11.09 16.07
C THR A 632 40.28 -9.93 15.72
N GLY A 633 41.03 -10.11 14.64
CA GLY A 633 41.86 -9.07 14.03
C GLY A 633 41.05 -8.10 13.16
N PRO A 634 41.68 -7.06 12.58
CA PRO A 634 40.99 -6.15 11.67
C PRO A 634 40.56 -6.86 10.38
N GLU A 635 39.48 -6.40 9.77
CA GLU A 635 38.98 -6.97 8.52
C GLU A 635 40.02 -6.84 7.38
N SER A 636 40.02 -7.81 6.47
CA SER A 636 40.93 -7.79 5.32
C SER A 636 40.62 -6.62 4.41
N THR A 637 41.65 -5.84 4.09
CA THR A 637 41.49 -4.65 3.25
C THR A 637 41.31 -4.96 1.76
N GLY A 638 41.70 -6.16 1.30
CA GLY A 638 41.66 -6.53 -0.12
C GLY A 638 42.61 -5.74 -1.04
N PHE A 639 43.36 -4.77 -0.50
CA PHE A 639 44.24 -3.88 -1.26
C PHE A 639 45.66 -4.43 -1.39
N SER A 640 46.29 -4.15 -2.53
CA SER A 640 47.71 -4.40 -2.69
C SER A 640 48.57 -3.49 -1.79
N PHE A 641 49.76 -3.94 -1.42
CA PHE A 641 50.66 -3.14 -0.58
C PHE A 641 51.05 -1.79 -1.21
N SER A 642 51.13 -1.72 -2.54
CA SER A 642 51.40 -0.47 -3.26
C SER A 642 50.23 0.50 -3.15
N GLN A 643 48.98 0.03 -3.24
CA GLN A 643 47.80 0.86 -3.03
C GLN A 643 47.72 1.36 -1.59
N LEU A 644 47.98 0.51 -0.60
CA LEU A 644 48.02 0.91 0.80
C LEU A 644 49.13 1.94 1.08
N ALA A 645 50.32 1.75 0.52
CA ALA A 645 51.41 2.71 0.65
C ALA A 645 51.06 4.06 -0.02
N ALA A 646 50.48 4.04 -1.23
CA ALA A 646 50.06 5.25 -1.92
C ALA A 646 48.96 6.01 -1.16
N ALA A 647 47.92 5.31 -0.70
CA ALA A 647 46.84 5.89 0.09
C ALA A 647 47.36 6.48 1.41
N GLY A 648 48.20 5.74 2.14
CA GLY A 648 48.83 6.20 3.38
C GLY A 648 49.68 7.44 3.17
N PHE A 649 50.52 7.45 2.13
CA PHE A 649 51.36 8.60 1.78
C PHE A 649 50.54 9.86 1.48
N LEU A 650 49.48 9.74 0.68
CA LEU A 650 48.56 10.85 0.37
C LEU A 650 47.82 11.35 1.61
N VAL A 651 47.36 10.44 2.48
CA VAL A 651 46.73 10.80 3.76
C VAL A 651 47.71 11.57 4.66
N GLY A 652 48.96 11.11 4.78
CA GLY A 652 50.00 11.79 5.55
C GLY A 652 50.28 13.20 5.03
N LEU A 653 50.55 13.32 3.72
CA LEU A 653 50.84 14.57 3.03
C LEU A 653 49.67 15.57 3.15
N GLY A 654 48.46 15.11 2.85
CA GLY A 654 47.25 15.94 2.85
C GLY A 654 46.88 16.46 4.24
N THR A 655 46.90 15.59 5.26
CA THR A 655 46.56 16.01 6.64
C THR A 655 47.57 16.98 7.23
N LYS A 656 48.84 16.90 6.84
CA LYS A 656 49.88 17.84 7.23
C LYS A 656 49.71 19.20 6.56
N LEU A 657 49.45 19.22 5.25
CA LEU A 657 49.16 20.45 4.49
C LEU A 657 47.90 21.17 5.00
N ALA A 658 46.83 20.43 5.28
CA ALA A 658 45.57 20.95 5.82
C ALA A 658 45.68 21.39 7.29
N ASN A 659 46.72 20.93 8.01
CA ASN A 659 46.88 21.06 9.46
C ASN A 659 45.73 20.42 10.25
N GLY A 660 45.27 19.24 9.80
CA GLY A 660 44.19 18.49 10.43
C GLY A 660 43.69 17.32 9.59
N CYS A 661 42.99 16.40 10.25
CA CYS A 661 42.26 15.28 9.63
C CYS A 661 40.78 15.31 10.07
N THR A 662 40.03 14.23 9.83
CA THR A 662 38.61 14.09 10.23
C THR A 662 38.37 14.44 11.71
N SER A 663 39.16 13.91 12.65
CA SER A 663 39.04 14.27 14.08
C SER A 663 39.21 15.77 14.38
N GLY A 664 40.14 16.44 13.68
CA GLY A 664 40.44 17.87 13.91
C GLY A 664 39.50 18.84 13.20
N HIS A 665 39.17 18.58 11.93
CA HIS A 665 38.32 19.45 11.12
C HIS A 665 36.84 19.09 11.22
N MET A 666 36.47 17.82 11.11
CA MET A 666 35.07 17.40 11.20
C MET A 666 34.59 17.42 12.66
N VAL A 667 35.14 16.56 13.53
CA VAL A 667 34.64 16.41 14.91
C VAL A 667 34.89 17.68 15.73
N CYS A 668 36.14 18.10 15.89
CA CYS A 668 36.45 19.28 16.69
C CYS A 668 36.11 20.59 15.97
N GLY A 669 36.25 20.64 14.64
CA GLY A 669 36.21 21.90 13.89
C GLY A 669 34.80 22.36 13.53
N VAL A 670 33.94 21.45 13.06
CA VAL A 670 32.53 21.73 12.76
C VAL A 670 31.76 21.99 14.05
N ALA A 671 32.03 21.25 15.13
CA ALA A 671 31.43 21.49 16.45
C ALA A 671 31.71 22.88 17.04
N ARG A 672 32.74 23.59 16.54
CA ARG A 672 33.10 24.96 16.92
C ARG A 672 32.60 26.02 15.93
N LEU A 673 31.87 25.60 14.88
CA LEU A 673 31.42 26.46 13.79
C LEU A 673 32.56 27.22 13.09
N SER A 674 33.74 26.59 12.99
CA SER A 674 34.90 27.21 12.32
C SER A 674 34.77 27.12 10.80
N ILE A 675 34.67 28.26 10.12
CA ILE A 675 34.60 28.36 8.65
C ILE A 675 35.79 27.63 7.99
N ARG A 676 36.99 27.77 8.56
CA ARG A 676 38.20 27.06 8.09
C ARG A 676 37.98 25.54 8.06
N SER A 677 37.43 25.00 9.14
CA SER A 677 37.22 23.56 9.27
C SER A 677 36.05 23.06 8.43
N ILE A 678 34.97 23.84 8.33
CA ILE A 678 33.82 23.52 7.46
C ILE A 678 34.28 23.44 6.00
N ALA A 679 35.07 24.42 5.53
CA ALA A 679 35.64 24.42 4.19
C ALA A 679 36.52 23.18 3.94
N ALA A 680 37.44 22.88 4.87
CA ALA A 680 38.29 21.70 4.76
C ALA A 680 37.49 20.39 4.73
N THR A 681 36.47 20.26 5.59
CA THR A 681 35.57 19.10 5.64
C THR A 681 34.78 18.92 4.35
N ALA A 682 34.21 19.99 3.81
CA ALA A 682 33.52 19.92 2.53
C ALA A 682 34.47 19.48 1.41
N THR A 683 35.69 20.01 1.37
CA THR A 683 36.68 19.67 0.34
C THR A 683 37.11 18.20 0.41
N PHE A 684 37.59 17.71 1.56
CA PHE A 684 38.07 16.32 1.64
C PHE A 684 36.94 15.30 1.50
N PHE A 685 35.72 15.66 1.91
CA PHE A 685 34.56 14.78 1.74
C PHE A 685 34.20 14.67 0.26
N ALA A 686 34.12 15.80 -0.45
CA ALA A 686 33.86 15.83 -1.88
C ALA A 686 34.93 15.06 -2.69
N THR A 687 36.22 15.28 -2.41
CA THR A 687 37.27 14.54 -3.12
C THR A 687 37.32 13.06 -2.72
N GLY A 688 36.95 12.71 -1.49
CA GLY A 688 36.75 11.33 -1.04
C GLY A 688 35.67 10.62 -1.84
N VAL A 689 34.47 11.22 -1.93
CA VAL A 689 33.34 10.72 -2.73
C VAL A 689 33.75 10.48 -4.18
N ILE A 690 34.36 11.49 -4.82
CA ILE A 690 34.80 11.40 -6.22
C ILE A 690 35.82 10.27 -6.40
N THR A 691 36.80 10.17 -5.51
CA THR A 691 37.84 9.14 -5.61
C THR A 691 37.27 7.75 -5.41
N THR A 692 36.40 7.56 -4.41
CA THR A 692 35.75 6.26 -4.17
C THR A 692 34.85 5.87 -5.34
N TYR A 693 34.10 6.81 -5.92
CA TYR A 693 33.30 6.55 -7.12
C TYR A 693 34.17 6.13 -8.31
N ILE A 694 35.36 6.69 -8.48
CA ILE A 694 36.26 6.32 -9.59
C ILE A 694 36.86 4.93 -9.38
N PHE A 695 37.32 4.62 -8.16
CA PHE A 695 38.11 3.40 -7.89
C PHE A 695 37.31 2.21 -7.35
N HIS A 696 36.10 2.41 -6.84
CA HIS A 696 35.30 1.39 -6.13
C HIS A 696 33.83 1.34 -6.56
N ASN A 697 33.49 1.81 -7.77
CA ASN A 697 32.10 1.77 -8.28
C ASN A 697 31.53 0.35 -8.45
N ASN A 698 32.39 -0.66 -8.41
CA ASN A 698 32.10 -2.08 -8.66
C ASN A 698 31.78 -2.88 -7.39
N LEU A 699 31.66 -2.24 -6.23
CA LEU A 699 31.27 -2.92 -5.00
C LEU A 699 29.85 -3.50 -5.13
N GLY A 700 29.66 -4.70 -4.57
CA GLY A 700 28.36 -5.39 -4.56
C GLY A 700 27.34 -4.73 -3.61
N PRO A 701 26.06 -5.04 -3.75
CA PRO A 701 24.99 -4.42 -2.97
C PRO A 701 25.18 -4.60 -1.46
N THR A 702 24.83 -3.59 -0.69
CA THR A 702 24.86 -3.62 0.77
C THR A 702 23.71 -4.46 1.31
N LEU A 703 23.98 -5.26 2.34
CA LEU A 703 22.91 -5.89 3.11
C LEU A 703 22.02 -4.82 3.76
N PRO A 704 20.72 -5.10 3.93
CA PRO A 704 19.81 -4.15 4.53
C PRO A 704 20.20 -3.81 5.98
N LEU A 705 19.93 -2.57 6.38
CA LEU A 705 20.24 -2.06 7.71
C LEU A 705 19.56 -2.90 8.80
N LYS A 706 20.34 -3.28 9.82
CA LYS A 706 19.83 -3.99 10.99
C LYS A 706 19.74 -3.03 12.19
N TRP A 707 18.51 -2.69 12.57
CA TRP A 707 18.20 -1.81 13.71
C TRP A 707 18.28 -2.55 15.05
N SER A 708 19.45 -3.10 15.35
CA SER A 708 19.76 -3.75 16.63
C SER A 708 21.12 -3.29 17.13
N VAL A 709 21.32 -3.29 18.44
CA VAL A 709 22.64 -3.09 19.03
C VAL A 709 23.45 -4.37 18.86
N GLY A 710 24.67 -4.27 18.33
CA GLY A 710 25.56 -5.40 18.11
C GLY A 710 25.90 -6.14 19.41
N ALA A 711 26.13 -7.45 19.34
CA ALA A 711 26.45 -8.26 20.52
C ALA A 711 27.73 -7.80 21.25
N THR A 712 28.69 -7.22 20.52
CA THR A 712 29.94 -6.69 21.07
C THR A 712 29.81 -5.23 21.54
N ALA A 713 28.78 -4.50 21.09
CA ALA A 713 28.61 -3.08 21.41
C ALA A 713 28.47 -2.82 22.92
N CYS A 714 27.72 -3.65 23.63
CA CYS A 714 27.60 -3.55 25.09
C CYS A 714 28.95 -3.75 25.81
N LYS A 715 29.79 -4.67 25.33
CA LYS A 715 31.13 -4.92 25.90
C LYS A 715 32.05 -3.72 25.66
N LEU A 716 32.01 -3.14 24.46
CA LEU A 716 32.78 -1.95 24.10
C LEU A 716 32.33 -0.71 24.88
N LEU A 717 31.03 -0.55 25.10
CA LEU A 717 30.49 0.51 25.97
C LEU A 717 30.92 0.32 27.43
N ALA A 718 30.87 -0.91 27.95
CA ALA A 718 31.35 -1.22 29.29
C ALA A 718 32.86 -0.95 29.43
N ALA A 719 33.66 -1.30 28.43
CA ALA A 719 35.09 -1.02 28.40
C ALA A 719 35.42 0.49 28.41
N GLN A 720 34.53 1.34 27.90
CA GLN A 720 34.70 2.80 27.93
C GLN A 720 34.49 3.40 29.34
N ILE A 721 33.83 2.69 30.26
CA ILE A 721 33.55 3.19 31.62
C ILE A 721 34.86 3.47 32.38
N VAL A 722 35.86 2.59 32.26
CA VAL A 722 37.14 2.74 32.97
C VAL A 722 37.89 4.02 32.56
N PRO A 723 38.22 4.26 31.29
CA PRO A 723 38.90 5.50 30.89
C PRO A 723 38.04 6.75 31.09
N PHE A 724 36.70 6.62 31.03
CA PHE A 724 35.80 7.71 31.37
C PHE A 724 35.89 8.09 32.86
N ILE A 725 35.84 7.11 33.77
CA ILE A 725 36.02 7.32 35.22
C ILE A 725 37.38 7.97 35.49
N VAL A 726 38.46 7.51 34.86
CA VAL A 726 39.78 8.14 35.01
C VAL A 726 39.72 9.62 34.62
N SER A 727 39.09 9.95 33.49
CA SER A 727 38.96 11.34 33.02
C SER A 727 38.12 12.19 33.98
N VAL A 728 37.05 11.63 34.55
CA VAL A 728 36.20 12.27 35.56
C VAL A 728 36.97 12.50 36.86
N LEU A 729 37.73 11.51 37.34
CA LEU A 729 38.57 11.63 38.52
C LEU A 729 39.65 12.71 38.32
N LEU A 730 40.31 12.72 37.16
CA LEU A 730 41.27 13.77 36.83
C LEU A 730 40.62 15.16 36.81
N TYR A 731 39.37 15.27 36.36
CA TYR A 731 38.63 16.54 36.34
C TYR A 731 38.30 17.04 37.76
N PHE A 732 37.77 16.18 38.64
CA PHE A 732 37.32 16.59 39.98
C PHE A 732 38.44 16.67 41.02
N PHE A 733 39.48 15.84 40.91
CA PHE A 733 40.57 15.78 41.90
C PHE A 733 41.82 16.57 41.48
N SER A 734 41.81 17.21 40.30
CA SER A 734 42.89 18.15 39.93
C SER A 734 42.72 19.48 40.68
N PRO A 735 43.79 20.00 41.30
CA PRO A 735 43.71 21.23 42.08
C PRO A 735 43.47 22.45 41.19
N LEU A 736 42.32 23.11 41.37
CA LEU A 736 42.05 24.44 40.80
C LEU A 736 42.90 25.51 41.52
N PRO A 737 43.43 26.53 40.82
CA PRO A 737 44.14 27.64 41.47
C PRO A 737 43.22 28.44 42.40
N LYS A 738 43.71 28.79 43.59
CA LYS A 738 43.00 29.63 44.58
C LYS A 738 42.50 30.97 44.01
N ALA A 739 43.16 31.50 42.97
CA ALA A 739 42.78 32.73 42.27
C ALA A 739 41.45 32.62 41.50
N HIS A 740 41.11 31.43 40.98
CA HIS A 740 39.81 31.20 40.33
C HIS A 740 38.71 30.88 41.36
N GLN A 741 39.09 30.27 42.49
CA GLN A 741 38.18 29.94 43.59
C GLN A 741 37.58 31.20 44.27
N GLN A 742 38.27 32.34 44.26
CA GLN A 742 37.77 33.62 44.78
C GLN A 742 36.80 34.36 43.83
N GLN A 743 36.75 33.99 42.55
CA GLN A 743 35.91 34.69 41.55
C GLN A 743 34.49 34.10 41.44
N PHE A 744 34.26 32.89 41.94
CA PHE A 744 32.94 32.24 41.99
C PHE A 744 31.99 32.82 43.05
N GLY A 745 32.41 33.85 43.81
CA GLY A 745 31.62 34.50 44.86
C GLY A 745 31.34 36.01 44.69
N LYS A 746 31.79 36.65 43.60
CA LYS A 746 31.51 38.08 43.35
C LYS A 746 31.00 38.33 41.93
N LYS A 747 29.88 39.06 41.83
CA LYS A 747 29.34 39.62 40.57
C LYS A 747 30.43 40.44 39.87
N PRO A 748 30.58 40.35 38.54
CA PRO A 748 31.61 41.12 37.84
C PRO A 748 31.17 42.58 37.73
N ASP A 749 31.99 43.49 38.25
CA ASP A 749 31.86 44.92 38.00
C ASP A 749 32.31 45.23 36.58
N ALA A 750 31.50 46.02 35.87
CA ALA A 750 31.65 46.34 34.46
C ALA A 750 32.72 47.43 34.25
N GLU A 751 34.00 47.16 34.54
CA GLU A 751 35.08 48.03 34.05
C GLU A 751 36.50 47.43 34.02
N THR A 752 36.69 46.15 34.32
CA THR A 752 38.02 45.49 34.18
C THR A 752 38.10 44.68 32.90
N SER A 753 37.87 45.34 31.76
CA SER A 753 38.18 44.80 30.44
C SER A 753 39.65 45.04 30.13
N LEU A 754 40.32 44.00 29.61
CA LEU A 754 41.59 44.07 28.87
C LEU A 754 42.85 44.47 29.66
N LYS A 755 43.40 43.52 30.42
CA LYS A 755 44.86 43.30 30.44
C LYS A 755 45.15 41.86 30.85
N GLY A 756 45.74 41.10 29.94
CA GLY A 756 46.08 39.70 30.13
C GLY A 756 47.06 39.53 31.28
N SER A 757 46.63 38.85 32.33
CA SER A 757 47.52 38.12 33.24
C SER A 757 47.23 36.64 33.02
N SER A 758 47.98 36.01 32.10
CA SER A 758 48.04 34.56 32.00
C SER A 758 48.66 34.02 33.28
N VAL A 759 47.84 33.54 34.21
CA VAL A 759 48.32 32.72 35.32
C VAL A 759 48.86 31.43 34.70
N GLU A 760 50.15 31.41 34.38
CA GLU A 760 50.86 30.21 33.89
C GLU A 760 51.06 29.26 35.08
N TYR A 761 50.34 28.13 35.05
CA TYR A 761 50.51 27.03 36.00
C TYR A 761 51.54 26.03 35.46
N SER A 762 52.36 25.47 36.36
CA SER A 762 53.31 24.42 36.00
C SER A 762 52.55 23.17 35.57
N PRO A 763 52.72 22.67 34.32
CA PRO A 763 52.02 21.49 33.85
C PRO A 763 52.33 20.30 34.76
N GLN A 764 51.32 19.48 35.07
CA GLN A 764 51.49 18.24 35.84
C GLN A 764 51.76 17.08 34.85
N PRO A 765 53.03 16.76 34.54
CA PRO A 765 53.36 15.92 33.39
C PRO A 765 52.73 14.53 33.47
N LEU A 766 52.75 13.91 34.67
CA LEU A 766 52.19 12.57 34.90
C LEU A 766 50.67 12.52 34.66
N LEU A 767 49.93 13.49 35.22
CA LEU A 767 48.47 13.54 35.10
C LEU A 767 48.03 13.86 33.67
N ARG A 768 48.81 14.69 32.95
CA ARG A 768 48.60 14.95 31.52
C ARG A 768 48.81 13.69 30.68
N HIS A 769 49.86 12.90 30.95
CA HIS A 769 50.07 11.63 30.25
C HIS A 769 48.93 10.63 30.53
N LEU A 770 48.41 10.60 31.77
CA LEU A 770 47.22 9.80 32.10
C LEU A 770 45.97 10.28 31.35
N ALA A 771 45.75 11.59 31.22
CA ALA A 771 44.63 12.16 30.45
C ALA A 771 44.73 11.84 28.95
N PHE A 772 45.92 11.98 28.36
CA PHE A 772 46.17 11.59 26.97
C PHE A 772 45.93 10.09 26.76
N CYS A 773 46.42 9.24 27.65
CA CYS A 773 46.24 7.80 27.57
C CYS A 773 44.76 7.39 27.71
N SER A 774 44.05 7.87 28.74
CA SER A 774 42.65 7.53 28.98
C SER A 774 41.74 7.98 27.84
N THR A 775 41.89 9.23 27.40
CA THR A 775 41.03 9.79 26.35
C THR A 775 41.28 9.13 24.99
N THR A 776 42.53 8.76 24.67
CA THR A 776 42.82 8.07 23.40
C THR A 776 42.39 6.60 23.40
N ILE A 777 42.48 5.89 24.53
CA ILE A 777 41.89 4.54 24.67
C ILE A 777 40.35 4.61 24.50
N GLN A 778 39.70 5.57 25.17
CA GLN A 778 38.26 5.76 25.03
C GLN A 778 37.85 6.11 23.60
N PHE A 779 38.64 6.96 22.93
CA PHE A 779 38.41 7.32 21.53
C PHE A 779 38.56 6.11 20.60
N ALA A 780 39.57 5.25 20.82
CA ALA A 780 39.77 4.04 20.03
C ALA A 780 38.56 3.08 20.13
N LEU A 781 38.05 2.85 21.34
CA LEU A 781 36.85 2.05 21.58
C LEU A 781 35.62 2.64 20.88
N ALA A 782 35.43 3.96 20.97
CA ALA A 782 34.29 4.64 20.35
C ALA A 782 34.36 4.66 18.82
N VAL A 783 35.54 4.91 18.24
CA VAL A 783 35.76 4.85 16.78
C VAL A 783 35.50 3.45 16.23
N HIS A 784 35.90 2.40 16.96
CA HIS A 784 35.60 1.04 16.55
C HIS A 784 34.11 0.71 16.65
N LEU A 785 33.47 1.02 17.78
CA LEU A 785 32.01 0.88 17.96
C LEU A 785 31.22 1.58 16.85
N SER A 786 31.70 2.74 16.41
CA SER A 786 31.04 3.53 15.37
C SER A 786 31.13 2.95 13.94
N GLY A 787 31.93 1.89 13.74
CA GLY A 787 32.15 1.25 12.44
C GLY A 787 33.25 1.88 11.57
N LEU A 788 33.83 3.01 11.97
CA LEU A 788 34.88 3.71 11.19
C LEU A 788 36.19 2.94 11.03
N THR A 789 36.42 1.88 11.82
CA THR A 789 37.57 0.99 11.66
C THR A 789 37.45 0.04 10.48
N ASN A 790 36.24 -0.14 9.94
CA ASN A 790 36.02 -1.00 8.78
C ASN A 790 36.18 -0.16 7.50
N PRO A 791 37.25 -0.38 6.69
CA PRO A 791 37.49 0.42 5.49
C PRO A 791 36.42 0.22 4.41
N ASP A 792 35.87 -0.98 4.29
CA ASP A 792 34.80 -1.30 3.34
C ASP A 792 33.53 -0.50 3.66
N ARG A 793 33.11 -0.43 4.93
CA ARG A 793 31.99 0.44 5.34
C ARG A 793 32.22 1.92 5.01
N VAL A 794 33.45 2.40 5.17
CA VAL A 794 33.80 3.79 4.87
C VAL A 794 33.69 4.07 3.37
N LEU A 795 34.20 3.17 2.53
CA LEU A 795 34.10 3.29 1.07
C LEU A 795 32.64 3.19 0.60
N ARG A 796 31.89 2.23 1.14
CA ARG A 796 30.46 2.09 0.88
C ARG A 796 29.66 3.34 1.24
N PHE A 797 29.97 4.00 2.36
CA PHE A 797 29.35 5.28 2.69
C PHE A 797 29.75 6.41 1.71
N LEU A 798 31.01 6.43 1.26
CA LEU A 798 31.50 7.46 0.34
C LEU A 798 30.95 7.36 -1.09
N LEU A 799 30.42 6.20 -1.48
CA LEU A 799 29.74 6.05 -2.77
C LEU A 799 28.47 6.89 -2.87
N LEU A 800 27.92 7.35 -1.73
CA LEU A 800 26.67 8.11 -1.63
C LEU A 800 25.49 7.33 -2.25
N PRO A 801 24.22 7.78 -2.15
CA PRO A 801 23.07 7.06 -2.71
C PRO A 801 23.06 6.97 -4.26
N PHE A 802 24.20 7.18 -4.93
CA PHE A 802 24.40 7.04 -6.36
C PHE A 802 24.82 5.61 -6.77
N ASN A 803 25.15 4.73 -5.82
CA ASN A 803 25.58 3.35 -6.07
C ASN A 803 24.82 2.35 -5.17
N VAL A 804 24.58 1.14 -5.69
CA VAL A 804 23.90 0.03 -4.99
C VAL A 804 24.64 -0.47 -3.74
N ALA A 805 25.95 -0.25 -3.65
CA ALA A 805 26.78 -0.62 -2.52
C ALA A 805 26.73 0.39 -1.35
N PHE A 806 25.92 1.46 -1.45
CA PHE A 806 25.87 2.52 -0.46
C PHE A 806 25.45 2.02 0.93
N ASP A 807 26.29 2.30 1.94
CA ASP A 807 26.01 2.03 3.35
C ASP A 807 25.73 3.35 4.10
N PRO A 808 24.47 3.65 4.49
CA PRO A 808 24.16 4.90 5.20
C PRO A 808 24.48 4.85 6.70
N SER A 809 24.98 3.73 7.26
CA SER A 809 25.19 3.58 8.71
C SER A 809 26.11 4.67 9.31
N LEU A 810 27.17 5.07 8.60
CA LEU A 810 28.09 6.11 9.04
C LEU A 810 27.47 7.53 9.06
N ALA A 811 26.32 7.76 8.41
CA ALA A 811 25.58 9.02 8.57
C ALA A 811 25.11 9.19 10.03
N PHE A 812 24.72 8.10 10.69
CA PHE A 812 24.26 8.11 12.08
C PHE A 812 25.38 8.43 13.07
N LEU A 813 26.61 8.03 12.75
CA LEU A 813 27.80 8.46 13.50
C LEU A 813 27.94 9.98 13.47
N ALA A 814 27.87 10.59 12.28
CA ALA A 814 27.98 12.05 12.15
C ALA A 814 26.82 12.75 12.87
N ALA A 815 25.60 12.21 12.75
CA ALA A 815 24.39 12.70 13.41
C ALA A 815 24.47 12.62 14.95
N GLY A 816 25.16 11.63 15.52
CA GLY A 816 25.43 11.56 16.95
C GLY A 816 26.58 12.46 17.40
N THR A 817 27.71 12.37 16.70
CA THR A 817 28.96 13.03 17.09
C THR A 817 28.89 14.55 17.02
N ILE A 818 28.44 15.11 15.89
CA ILE A 818 28.54 16.55 15.61
C ILE A 818 27.64 17.35 16.55
N PRO A 819 26.32 17.05 16.69
CA PRO A 819 25.44 17.80 17.59
C PRO A 819 25.86 17.67 19.05
N PHE A 820 26.30 16.48 19.47
CA PHE A 820 26.71 16.25 20.85
C PHE A 820 28.04 16.96 21.18
N ALA A 821 29.04 16.89 20.29
CA ALA A 821 30.29 17.64 20.43
C ALA A 821 30.07 19.15 20.42
N MET A 822 29.16 19.64 19.57
CA MET A 822 28.76 21.05 19.51
C MET A 822 28.10 21.48 20.84
N SER A 823 27.18 20.66 21.37
CA SER A 823 26.53 20.90 22.66
C SER A 823 27.55 20.97 23.81
N LEU A 824 28.46 20.00 23.88
CA LEU A 824 29.53 20.00 24.89
C LEU A 824 30.43 21.24 24.75
N TYR A 825 30.81 21.63 23.52
CA TYR A 825 31.67 22.79 23.31
C TYR A 825 30.99 24.11 23.70
N HIS A 826 29.72 24.31 23.32
CA HIS A 826 29.04 25.60 23.51
C HIS A 826 28.36 25.73 24.88
N PHE A 827 27.88 24.64 25.47
CA PHE A 827 27.16 24.68 26.76
C PHE A 827 28.00 24.17 27.93
N ALA A 828 28.77 23.08 27.76
CA ALA A 828 29.51 22.47 28.88
C ALA A 828 30.89 23.12 29.12
N ARG A 829 31.50 23.75 28.12
CA ARG A 829 32.81 24.41 28.26
C ARG A 829 32.76 25.68 29.14
N GLY A 830 31.70 26.49 29.04
CA GLY A 830 31.52 27.71 29.83
C GLY A 830 32.78 28.59 29.97
N ASN A 831 33.08 28.99 31.21
CA ASN A 831 34.28 29.75 31.61
C ASN A 831 35.42 28.85 32.15
N GLU A 832 35.43 27.56 31.79
CA GLU A 832 36.45 26.62 32.27
C GLU A 832 37.87 27.02 31.82
N ILE A 833 38.86 26.56 32.58
CA ILE A 833 40.29 26.62 32.26
C ILE A 833 40.88 25.21 32.25
N PRO A 834 41.95 24.94 31.48
CA PRO A 834 42.58 23.63 31.43
C PRO A 834 42.98 23.14 32.83
N ARG A 835 42.41 22.03 33.27
CA ARG A 835 42.51 21.56 34.67
C ARG A 835 43.90 21.07 35.07
N LEU A 836 44.66 20.50 34.13
CA LEU A 836 46.01 19.94 34.36
C LEU A 836 47.14 20.90 33.94
N GLY A 837 46.80 22.18 33.74
CA GLY A 837 47.71 23.21 33.23
C GLY A 837 47.79 23.23 31.71
N GLY A 838 48.49 24.24 31.17
CA GLY A 838 48.63 24.46 29.73
C GLY A 838 47.85 25.66 29.19
N LYS A 839 48.11 26.03 27.93
CA LYS A 839 47.39 27.09 27.22
C LYS A 839 46.29 26.47 26.38
N TRP A 840 45.14 27.15 26.28
CA TRP A 840 44.12 26.80 25.28
C TRP A 840 44.75 26.81 23.89
N SER A 841 45.02 25.62 23.33
CA SER A 841 45.61 25.47 22.00
C SER A 841 44.51 25.35 20.92
N ILE A 842 43.43 26.11 21.11
CA ILE A 842 42.29 26.16 20.19
C ILE A 842 42.69 27.07 19.00
N PRO A 843 42.70 26.56 17.76
CA PRO A 843 42.94 27.38 16.58
C PRO A 843 41.99 28.58 16.55
N LYS A 844 42.55 29.80 16.51
CA LYS A 844 41.79 31.04 16.27
C LYS A 844 41.28 31.05 14.82
N ALA A 845 40.22 31.82 14.54
CA ALA A 845 39.62 31.92 13.21
C ALA A 845 40.71 32.15 12.13
N GLY A 846 40.95 31.13 11.31
CA GLY A 846 41.97 31.14 10.26
C GLY A 846 41.33 31.40 8.90
N LYS A 847 42.07 32.05 8.00
CA LYS A 847 41.63 32.25 6.61
C LYS A 847 41.57 30.90 5.88
N VAL A 848 40.64 30.80 4.94
CA VAL A 848 40.59 29.71 3.95
C VAL A 848 41.63 30.06 2.88
N ASP A 849 42.75 29.34 2.87
CA ASP A 849 43.86 29.53 1.94
C ASP A 849 44.00 28.33 0.99
N LEU A 850 44.73 28.51 -0.11
CA LEU A 850 44.94 27.46 -1.10
C LEU A 850 45.63 26.24 -0.47
N LYS A 851 46.54 26.45 0.47
CA LYS A 851 47.26 25.38 1.19
C LYS A 851 46.31 24.45 1.95
N LEU A 852 45.30 25.01 2.63
CA LEU A 852 44.27 24.24 3.31
C LEU A 852 43.43 23.41 2.33
N ILE A 853 42.94 24.03 1.27
CA ILE A 853 42.06 23.38 0.28
C ILE A 853 42.82 22.29 -0.48
N SER A 854 44.05 22.56 -0.93
CA SER A 854 44.88 21.56 -1.62
C SER A 854 45.24 20.40 -0.69
N GLY A 855 45.58 20.68 0.58
CA GLY A 855 45.83 19.66 1.58
C GLY A 855 44.61 18.78 1.86
N ALA A 856 43.44 19.41 2.02
CA ALA A 856 42.17 18.70 2.22
C ALA A 856 41.81 17.85 1.01
N ALA A 857 42.00 18.35 -0.22
CA ALA A 857 41.76 17.59 -1.44
C ALA A 857 42.65 16.34 -1.52
N ILE A 858 43.96 16.48 -1.28
CA ILE A 858 44.93 15.37 -1.26
C ILE A 858 44.57 14.34 -0.19
N PHE A 859 44.18 14.81 1.00
CA PHE A 859 43.72 13.92 2.07
C PHE A 859 42.48 13.14 1.65
N GLY A 860 41.48 13.79 1.04
CA GLY A 860 40.27 13.12 0.56
C GLY A 860 40.55 12.10 -0.54
N ILE A 861 41.52 12.34 -1.43
CA ILE A 861 41.96 11.34 -2.42
C ILE A 861 42.55 10.11 -1.71
N GLY A 862 43.51 10.30 -0.80
CA GLY A 862 44.10 9.18 -0.05
C GLY A 862 43.07 8.41 0.78
N TRP A 863 42.10 9.12 1.38
CA TRP A 863 41.03 8.52 2.16
C TRP A 863 40.04 7.75 1.28
N GLY A 864 39.63 8.27 0.13
CA GLY A 864 38.73 7.60 -0.81
C GLY A 864 39.35 6.42 -1.57
N LEU A 865 40.67 6.31 -1.59
CA LEU A 865 41.41 5.18 -2.17
C LEU A 865 41.42 3.93 -1.28
N ALA A 866 41.43 4.08 0.04
CA ALA A 866 41.58 2.94 0.95
C ALA A 866 40.51 2.88 2.05
N GLY A 867 39.69 3.91 2.23
CA GLY A 867 38.72 4.00 3.33
C GLY A 867 39.35 4.19 4.71
N ILE A 868 40.67 4.34 4.81
CA ILE A 868 41.40 4.39 6.09
C ILE A 868 41.76 5.83 6.45
N CYS A 869 41.34 6.26 7.64
CA CYS A 869 41.77 7.51 8.28
C CYS A 869 42.87 7.25 9.33
N PRO A 870 43.68 8.26 9.72
CA PRO A 870 44.75 8.11 10.72
C PRO A 870 44.33 7.48 12.06
N GLY A 871 43.15 7.83 12.57
CA GLY A 871 42.60 7.23 13.79
C GLY A 871 42.30 5.74 13.64
N PRO A 872 41.33 5.38 12.77
CA PRO A 872 41.05 3.99 12.40
C PRO A 872 42.30 3.15 12.07
N GLY A 873 43.27 3.71 11.36
CA GLY A 873 44.51 3.01 11.01
C GLY A 873 45.36 2.62 12.22
N LEU A 874 45.51 3.51 13.21
CA LEU A 874 46.19 3.20 14.48
C LEU A 874 45.43 2.16 15.31
N VAL A 875 44.09 2.24 15.32
CA VAL A 875 43.23 1.28 16.02
C VAL A 875 43.32 -0.10 15.38
N ASN A 876 43.25 -0.19 14.05
CA ASN A 876 43.40 -1.46 13.32
C ASN A 876 44.79 -2.06 13.47
N PHE A 877 45.85 -1.24 13.51
CA PHE A 877 47.18 -1.72 13.82
C PHE A 877 47.25 -2.32 15.24
N GLY A 878 46.64 -1.67 16.23
CA GLY A 878 46.48 -2.23 17.58
C GLY A 878 45.71 -3.54 17.61
N ARG A 879 44.59 -3.64 16.86
CA ARG A 879 43.82 -4.89 16.72
C ARG A 879 44.67 -6.01 16.12
N ALA A 880 45.44 -5.71 15.08
CA ALA A 880 46.33 -6.67 14.42
C ALA A 880 47.47 -7.14 15.34
N LEU A 881 47.96 -6.28 16.24
CA LEU A 881 48.95 -6.68 17.26
C LEU A 881 48.37 -7.66 18.29
N ALA A 882 47.09 -7.50 18.67
CA ALA A 882 46.44 -8.39 19.63
C ALA A 882 46.03 -9.72 19.01
N ASN A 883 45.47 -9.70 17.81
CA ASN A 883 45.03 -10.89 17.08
C ASN A 883 45.41 -10.73 15.61
N ASP A 884 46.58 -11.26 15.23
CA ASP A 884 47.05 -11.17 13.85
C ASP A 884 46.32 -12.19 12.96
N ASN A 885 45.66 -11.68 11.94
CA ASN A 885 45.00 -12.44 10.87
C ASN A 885 45.65 -12.18 9.51
N GLY A 886 46.93 -11.80 9.51
CA GLY A 886 47.71 -11.46 8.30
C GLY A 886 47.64 -9.99 7.89
N GLN A 887 46.92 -9.14 8.64
CA GLN A 887 46.79 -7.71 8.36
C GLN A 887 47.84 -6.84 9.06
N LEU A 888 48.63 -7.39 9.99
CA LEU A 888 49.63 -6.60 10.73
C LEU A 888 50.63 -5.89 9.80
N PHE A 889 51.17 -6.60 8.82
CA PHE A 889 52.10 -6.04 7.84
C PHE A 889 51.43 -4.98 6.96
N ALA A 890 50.20 -5.21 6.51
CA ALA A 890 49.44 -4.26 5.71
C ALA A 890 49.21 -2.92 6.44
N MET A 891 48.82 -2.99 7.72
CA MET A 891 48.62 -1.80 8.56
C MET A 891 49.94 -1.09 8.87
N ALA A 892 51.03 -1.84 9.05
CA ALA A 892 52.37 -1.26 9.24
C ALA A 892 52.83 -0.48 8.00
N VAL A 893 52.67 -1.07 6.80
CA VAL A 893 53.00 -0.41 5.51
C VAL A 893 52.23 0.90 5.37
N TRP A 894 50.92 0.87 5.63
CA TRP A 894 50.07 2.07 5.56
C TRP A 894 50.53 3.15 6.56
N LEU A 895 50.80 2.78 7.82
CA LEU A 895 51.25 3.73 8.85
C LEU A 895 52.61 4.36 8.54
N ILE A 896 53.58 3.55 8.08
CA ILE A 896 54.91 4.05 7.66
C ILE A 896 54.75 5.06 6.53
N ALA A 897 53.89 4.77 5.56
CA ALA A 897 53.61 5.69 4.46
C ALA A 897 52.96 7.00 4.92
N VAL A 898 52.04 6.95 5.89
CA VAL A 898 51.44 8.15 6.51
C VAL A 898 52.51 9.03 7.17
N VAL A 899 53.43 8.44 7.93
CA VAL A 899 54.53 9.19 8.57
C VAL A 899 55.48 9.77 7.52
N ALA A 900 55.82 9.00 6.48
CA ALA A 900 56.68 9.46 5.40
C ALA A 900 56.05 10.65 4.64
N GLY A 901 54.78 10.55 4.24
CA GLY A 901 54.07 11.64 3.55
C GLY A 901 53.93 12.89 4.40
N GLY A 902 53.67 12.73 5.70
CA GLY A 902 53.58 13.86 6.64
C GLY A 902 54.92 14.47 7.07
N SER A 903 56.06 13.87 6.68
CA SER A 903 57.41 14.39 6.96
C SER A 903 58.01 15.12 5.75
N LEU A 904 57.41 14.98 4.56
CA LEU A 904 57.85 15.66 3.33
C LEU A 904 57.52 17.17 3.33
N VAL A 905 56.57 17.58 4.16
CA VAL A 905 56.01 18.95 4.25
C VAL A 905 55.93 19.39 5.71
#